data_AF-A0AA97CCU1-F1
#
_entry.id   AF-A0AA97CCU1-F1
#
_cell.length_a   1.000
_cell.length_b   1.000
_cell.length_c   1.000
_cell.angle_alpha   90.00
_cell.angle_beta   90.00
_cell.angle_gamma   90.00
#
_symmetry.space_group_name_H-M   'P 1'
#
loop_
_entity.id
_entity.type
_entity.pdbx_description
1 polymer ?
#
loop_
_entity_poly.entity_id
_entity_poly.type
_entity_poly.pdbx_seq_one_letter_code
_entity_poly.pdbx_strand_id
1 'polypeptide(L)'
;MNNIPPWLLDFFDENNLLSLEKLLSDAPGAYAAERKNALLPLVESALDGEWPIILPWCDRQHWVFFAMAEDDRTLQELTKVINARLGSADVNPDYRIYLSPTSGLTLAAETALLKHSPTGYIRIELLESKREDKQAKMRVFDALKEVIDLFRLRPSLVRPHKRPFGRILSDFMLATNQKEVEASNNFLQELRDNGLLSKRNLLLLELQQAGKWQNWDALLNHRDLPNLIQGRIPSSLTRILLVAYQHRYLRHDSLSYTQEMPSTLRPAFLALQPLFTQVPLLGNEESELTAWKTWAIGVALAGEQTLLSMMPDALKSGWLQELQCWAELKSAGHDTPTSSLVSLSLPPTTLESLASYLQTSLTATAEMLGSYAEILCTIDPQLLAQAQKTPLLKTLIDCINQLAHASITGWDNWFSHLREPDTDRNALMQIVALESEHWPATSFQESAFVHLLEQNFPLHAFSTLRNAMPAFIEWLGKNQLQLQSATWLKWLDVLAMEQSVSQTDVKLATMAMDHFLQGSVSQEEYQQSGAMLELIIERASSFRNLPALGELIELFLDAPVQDRATLTSLWLSVQSFVNGVWERLDPTTCTVMRNLATGVLGEGAEHAFPAEQDNCTVDAEDGLPDLSGARVAIYSLTEGAARRAKQMLETLFPGIRVEISHAHTATDKLVNQAKQADYFIFSAGSATHQAFYAVSAQRRNLIYPIGKGAGSMISAFIAYIQQHYSVIK
;
A
#
# COMPACT_ATOMS: atom_id res chain seq x y z
N MET A 1 5.79 -47.83 15.66
CA MET A 1 6.80 -47.28 14.74
C MET A 1 6.41 -45.83 14.54
N ASN A 2 7.01 -44.92 15.30
CA ASN A 2 6.71 -43.49 15.23
C ASN A 2 7.19 -42.94 13.88
N ASN A 3 6.38 -42.08 13.26
CA ASN A 3 6.77 -41.33 12.06
C ASN A 3 7.87 -40.33 12.46
N ILE A 4 9.13 -40.74 12.36
CA ILE A 4 10.26 -39.83 12.56
C ILE A 4 10.35 -38.92 11.31
N PRO A 5 10.39 -37.59 11.47
CA PRO A 5 10.54 -36.68 10.33
C PRO A 5 11.83 -36.96 9.54
N PRO A 6 11.79 -36.99 8.18
CA PRO A 6 12.97 -37.30 7.37
C PRO A 6 14.17 -36.39 7.64
N TRP A 7 13.94 -35.09 7.86
CA TRP A 7 15.01 -34.12 8.15
C TRP A 7 15.71 -34.41 9.51
N LEU A 8 15.00 -35.02 10.45
CA LEU A 8 15.57 -35.37 11.76
C LEU A 8 16.47 -36.60 11.65
N LEU A 9 16.16 -37.51 10.72
CA LEU A 9 17.07 -38.62 10.36
C LEU A 9 18.34 -38.04 9.72
N ASP A 10 18.20 -37.12 8.77
CA ASP A 10 19.34 -36.45 8.12
C ASP A 10 20.27 -35.74 9.14
N PHE A 11 19.71 -35.16 10.22
CA PHE A 11 20.48 -34.52 11.30
C PHE A 11 21.28 -35.51 12.17
N PHE A 12 20.75 -36.72 12.40
CA PHE A 12 21.38 -37.76 13.23
C PHE A 12 22.19 -38.79 12.41
N ASP A 13 22.37 -38.56 11.12
CA ASP A 13 23.03 -39.51 10.21
C ASP A 13 24.56 -39.34 10.20
N GLU A 14 25.10 -38.50 9.31
CA GLU A 14 26.55 -38.38 9.14
C GLU A 14 27.22 -37.53 10.25
N ASN A 15 28.30 -38.07 10.82
CA ASN A 15 29.18 -37.45 11.83
C ASN A 15 28.58 -37.21 13.22
N ASN A 16 27.28 -37.45 13.44
CA ASN A 16 26.70 -37.41 14.79
C ASN A 16 26.82 -38.79 15.46
N LEU A 17 27.56 -38.88 16.57
CA LEU A 17 27.69 -40.13 17.33
C LEU A 17 26.40 -40.50 18.09
N LEU A 18 25.41 -39.60 18.15
CA LEU A 18 24.13 -39.85 18.79
C LEU A 18 23.18 -40.57 17.83
N SER A 19 22.87 -41.83 18.13
CA SER A 19 21.82 -42.56 17.40
C SER A 19 20.42 -42.30 17.96
N LEU A 20 19.53 -41.75 17.13
CA LEU A 20 18.12 -41.52 17.44
C LEU A 20 17.38 -42.84 17.75
N GLU A 21 17.65 -43.90 16.99
CA GLU A 21 17.05 -45.22 17.20
C GLU A 21 17.40 -45.82 18.57
N LYS A 22 18.64 -45.63 19.04
CA LYS A 22 19.08 -46.09 20.37
C LYS A 22 18.50 -45.25 21.51
N LEU A 23 18.08 -44.02 21.24
CA LEU A 23 17.44 -43.14 22.22
C LEU A 23 15.96 -43.50 22.40
N LEU A 24 15.28 -43.86 21.31
CA LEU A 24 13.85 -44.19 21.28
C LEU A 24 13.54 -45.67 21.60
N SER A 25 14.52 -46.56 21.52
CA SER A 25 14.37 -47.99 21.82
C SER A 25 14.61 -48.33 23.30
N ASP A 26 13.98 -49.42 23.76
CA ASP A 26 14.23 -50.08 25.06
C ASP A 26 14.95 -51.44 24.91
N ALA A 27 15.45 -51.74 23.70
CA ALA A 27 16.15 -52.98 23.38
C ALA A 27 17.59 -53.04 23.95
N PRO A 28 18.19 -54.24 24.08
CA PRO A 28 19.61 -54.37 24.47
C PRO A 28 20.51 -53.64 23.46
N GLY A 29 21.08 -52.50 23.88
CA GLY A 29 21.81 -51.54 23.02
C GLY A 29 21.33 -50.09 23.16
N ALA A 30 20.23 -49.85 23.87
CA ALA A 30 19.73 -48.52 24.22
C ALA A 30 20.67 -47.75 25.15
N TYR A 31 20.56 -46.42 25.17
CA TYR A 31 21.31 -45.59 26.11
C TYR A 31 20.94 -45.90 27.56
N ALA A 32 21.92 -45.78 28.46
CA ALA A 32 21.69 -45.88 29.91
C ALA A 32 20.61 -44.87 30.36
N ALA A 33 19.80 -45.26 31.35
CA ALA A 33 18.65 -44.47 31.82
C ALA A 33 19.01 -43.01 32.16
N GLU A 34 20.18 -42.78 32.78
CA GLU A 34 20.68 -41.42 33.06
C GLU A 34 20.84 -40.55 31.79
N ARG A 35 21.41 -41.12 30.72
CA ARG A 35 21.63 -40.39 29.46
C ARG A 35 20.33 -40.25 28.67
N LYS A 36 19.47 -41.27 28.70
CA LYS A 36 18.14 -41.23 28.08
C LYS A 36 17.30 -40.11 28.70
N ASN A 37 17.26 -40.01 30.02
CA ASN A 37 16.49 -38.97 30.72
C ASN A 37 16.99 -37.53 30.44
N ALA A 38 18.28 -37.36 30.14
CA ALA A 38 18.85 -36.05 29.82
C ALA A 38 18.65 -35.63 28.35
N LEU A 39 18.74 -36.58 27.41
CA LEU A 39 18.69 -36.31 25.97
C LEU A 39 17.29 -36.38 25.38
N LEU A 40 16.42 -37.23 25.92
CA LEU A 40 15.07 -37.45 25.40
C LEU A 40 14.24 -36.15 25.35
N PRO A 41 14.21 -35.30 26.40
CA PRO A 41 13.44 -34.05 26.37
C PRO A 41 13.87 -33.05 25.29
N LEU A 42 15.14 -33.09 24.87
CA LEU A 42 15.66 -32.22 23.82
C LEU A 42 15.17 -32.65 22.42
N VAL A 43 15.01 -33.95 22.22
CA VAL A 43 14.62 -34.53 20.94
C VAL A 43 13.10 -34.64 20.79
N GLU A 44 12.36 -34.76 21.91
CA GLU A 44 10.89 -34.80 21.93
C GLU A 44 10.26 -33.60 21.19
N SER A 45 10.77 -32.38 21.37
CA SER A 45 10.32 -31.20 20.61
C SER A 45 10.32 -31.39 19.09
N ALA A 46 11.37 -32.02 18.56
CA ALA A 46 11.49 -32.25 17.12
C ALA A 46 10.59 -33.40 16.63
N LEU A 47 10.28 -34.37 17.49
CA LEU A 47 9.41 -35.50 17.18
C LEU A 47 7.94 -35.11 17.19
N ASP A 48 7.55 -34.24 18.13
CA ASP A 48 6.18 -33.75 18.29
C ASP A 48 5.88 -32.57 17.36
N GLY A 49 6.91 -31.99 16.73
CA GLY A 49 6.77 -30.81 15.86
C GLY A 49 6.48 -29.52 16.64
N GLU A 50 6.89 -29.46 17.90
CA GLU A 50 6.62 -28.33 18.80
C GLU A 50 7.87 -27.45 18.96
N TRP A 51 7.68 -26.13 18.84
CA TRP A 51 8.74 -25.14 19.04
C TRP A 51 8.89 -24.78 20.53
N PRO A 52 10.10 -24.42 21.00
CA PRO A 52 11.37 -24.38 20.27
C PRO A 52 12.02 -25.77 20.16
N ILE A 53 12.82 -25.97 19.11
CA ILE A 53 13.54 -27.22 18.87
C ILE A 53 15.00 -27.03 19.29
N ILE A 54 15.51 -27.87 20.20
CA ILE A 54 16.93 -27.86 20.61
C ILE A 54 17.51 -29.25 20.43
N LEU A 55 18.42 -29.44 19.47
CA LEU A 55 18.97 -30.74 19.14
C LEU A 55 20.43 -30.90 19.58
N PRO A 56 20.78 -32.04 20.20
CA PRO A 56 22.15 -32.34 20.58
C PRO A 56 22.93 -32.98 19.42
N TRP A 57 24.17 -32.54 19.26
CA TRP A 57 25.15 -33.13 18.35
C TRP A 57 26.44 -33.43 19.11
N CYS A 58 27.03 -34.61 18.87
CA CYS A 58 28.24 -35.03 19.55
C CYS A 58 29.20 -35.76 18.61
N ASP A 59 30.49 -35.43 18.74
CA ASP A 59 31.62 -36.20 18.22
C ASP A 59 32.56 -36.62 19.38
N ARG A 60 33.62 -37.39 19.10
CA ARG A 60 34.61 -37.90 20.06
C ARG A 60 35.23 -36.81 20.94
N GLN A 61 35.27 -35.57 20.47
CA GLN A 61 35.89 -34.43 21.16
C GLN A 61 34.93 -33.28 21.51
N HIS A 62 33.73 -33.22 20.91
CA HIS A 62 32.89 -32.02 20.94
C HIS A 62 31.43 -32.36 21.25
N TRP A 63 30.79 -31.46 22.01
CA TRP A 63 29.34 -31.43 22.21
C TRP A 63 28.85 -30.06 21.77
N VAL A 64 27.87 -30.07 20.86
CA VAL A 64 27.26 -28.87 20.30
C VAL A 64 25.75 -29.04 20.38
N PHE A 65 25.04 -27.98 20.74
CA PHE A 65 23.59 -27.95 20.71
C PHE A 65 23.12 -26.92 19.71
N PHE A 66 22.09 -27.26 18.96
CA PHE A 66 21.50 -26.40 17.95
C PHE A 66 20.07 -26.04 18.34
N ALA A 67 19.78 -24.76 18.51
CA ALA A 67 18.46 -24.27 18.86
C ALA A 67 17.80 -23.54 17.68
N MET A 68 16.51 -23.80 17.46
CA MET A 68 15.70 -23.25 16.37
C MET A 68 14.33 -22.81 16.89
N ALA A 69 13.71 -21.87 16.17
CA ALA A 69 12.38 -21.33 16.46
C ALA A 69 11.58 -21.11 15.18
N GLU A 70 10.26 -20.92 15.32
CA GLU A 70 9.30 -20.85 14.22
C GLU A 70 9.54 -19.66 13.26
N ASP A 71 9.93 -18.50 13.81
CA ASP A 71 10.12 -17.25 13.05
C ASP A 71 11.35 -16.45 13.56
N ASP A 72 11.80 -15.44 12.79
CA ASP A 72 12.97 -14.62 13.12
C ASP A 72 12.83 -13.92 14.49
N ARG A 73 11.61 -13.50 14.85
CA ARG A 73 11.34 -12.82 16.13
C ARG A 73 11.48 -13.78 17.30
N THR A 74 10.84 -14.94 17.22
CA THR A 74 10.89 -15.99 18.24
C THR A 74 12.30 -16.55 18.37
N LEU A 75 13.08 -16.59 17.29
CA LEU A 75 14.51 -16.97 17.32
C LEU A 75 15.36 -15.93 18.08
N GLN A 76 15.12 -14.64 17.86
CA GLN A 76 15.77 -13.59 18.65
C GLN A 76 15.35 -13.61 20.13
N GLU A 77 14.08 -13.89 20.41
CA GLU A 77 13.59 -14.06 21.79
C GLU A 77 14.24 -15.29 22.45
N LEU A 78 14.34 -16.41 21.73
CA LEU A 78 15.02 -17.63 22.17
C LEU A 78 16.50 -17.37 22.50
N THR A 79 17.19 -16.59 21.67
CA THR A 79 18.59 -16.17 21.93
C THR A 79 18.72 -15.45 23.27
N LYS A 80 17.79 -14.55 23.60
CA LYS A 80 17.79 -13.82 24.89
C LYS A 80 17.54 -14.76 26.08
N VAL A 81 16.62 -15.71 25.94
CA VAL A 81 16.31 -16.70 26.99
C VAL A 81 17.48 -17.65 27.24
N ILE A 82 18.11 -18.14 26.17
CA ILE A 82 19.33 -18.96 26.22
C ILE A 82 20.45 -18.21 26.95
N ASN A 83 20.70 -16.97 26.56
CA ASN A 83 21.74 -16.13 27.19
C ASN A 83 21.46 -15.92 28.70
N ALA A 84 20.22 -15.60 29.06
CA ALA A 84 19.83 -15.41 30.45
C ALA A 84 19.96 -16.69 31.30
N ARG A 85 19.69 -17.87 30.73
CA ARG A 85 19.69 -19.14 31.48
C ARG A 85 21.06 -19.81 31.58
N LEU A 86 21.82 -19.85 30.48
CA LEU A 86 23.10 -20.56 30.40
C LEU A 86 24.30 -19.71 30.84
N GLY A 87 24.20 -18.38 30.77
CA GLY A 87 25.28 -17.47 31.16
C GLY A 87 26.60 -17.77 30.42
N SER A 88 27.73 -17.56 31.10
CA SER A 88 29.09 -17.72 30.55
C SER A 88 29.98 -18.73 31.30
N ALA A 89 29.41 -19.52 32.21
CA ALA A 89 30.19 -20.38 33.12
C ALA A 89 30.55 -21.76 32.53
N ASP A 90 29.64 -22.37 31.77
CA ASP A 90 29.79 -23.73 31.22
C ASP A 90 29.82 -23.75 29.67
N VAL A 91 29.37 -22.67 29.01
CA VAL A 91 29.23 -22.55 27.53
C VAL A 91 29.81 -21.23 27.00
N ASN A 92 30.10 -21.18 25.70
CA ASN A 92 30.57 -19.97 25.03
C ASN A 92 29.46 -18.88 25.02
N PRO A 93 29.71 -17.66 25.51
CA PRO A 93 28.68 -16.61 25.61
C PRO A 93 28.25 -15.98 24.28
N ASP A 94 28.95 -16.26 23.17
CA ASP A 94 28.65 -15.65 21.86
C ASP A 94 27.58 -16.45 21.09
N TYR A 95 26.31 -16.21 21.44
CA TYR A 95 25.15 -16.82 20.78
C TYR A 95 24.73 -16.02 19.55
N ARG A 96 25.24 -16.42 18.38
CA ARG A 96 24.86 -15.85 17.08
C ARG A 96 23.85 -16.73 16.36
N ILE A 97 23.04 -16.10 15.52
CA ILE A 97 22.13 -16.79 14.58
C ILE A 97 22.90 -17.04 13.29
N TYR A 98 22.96 -18.31 12.88
CA TYR A 98 23.60 -18.75 11.63
C TYR A 98 22.53 -19.00 10.57
N LEU A 99 22.71 -18.40 9.39
CA LEU A 99 21.83 -18.55 8.22
C LEU A 99 22.47 -19.40 7.11
N SER A 100 23.77 -19.71 7.26
CA SER A 100 24.53 -20.59 6.39
C SER A 100 25.25 -21.63 7.25
N PRO A 101 25.44 -22.86 6.73
CA PRO A 101 26.09 -23.91 7.49
C PRO A 101 27.57 -23.57 7.66
N THR A 102 28.13 -23.88 8.83
CA THR A 102 29.54 -23.63 9.11
C THR A 102 30.41 -24.73 8.49
N SER A 103 31.61 -24.36 8.06
CA SER A 103 32.58 -25.33 7.54
C SER A 103 33.04 -26.27 8.65
N GLY A 104 32.97 -27.59 8.43
CA GLY A 104 33.50 -28.58 9.37
C GLY A 104 32.63 -29.82 9.53
N LEU A 105 32.79 -30.52 10.65
CA LEU A 105 32.14 -31.82 10.94
C LEU A 105 30.61 -31.70 11.15
N THR A 106 30.10 -30.50 11.40
CA THR A 106 28.67 -30.20 11.62
C THR A 106 27.93 -29.81 10.34
N LEU A 107 28.61 -29.70 9.19
CA LEU A 107 28.05 -29.18 7.93
C LEU A 107 26.76 -29.90 7.52
N ALA A 108 26.74 -31.23 7.57
CA ALA A 108 25.58 -32.03 7.19
C ALA A 108 24.38 -31.78 8.13
N ALA A 109 24.62 -31.74 9.44
CA ALA A 109 23.61 -31.45 10.45
C ALA A 109 23.04 -30.03 10.30
N GLU A 110 23.90 -29.03 10.11
CA GLU A 110 23.50 -27.64 9.93
C GLU A 110 22.71 -27.43 8.63
N THR A 111 23.07 -28.14 7.57
CA THR A 111 22.32 -28.13 6.30
C THR A 111 20.91 -28.71 6.48
N ALA A 112 20.78 -29.80 7.23
CA ALA A 112 19.48 -30.40 7.55
C ALA A 112 18.60 -29.45 8.40
N LEU A 113 19.21 -28.74 9.37
CA LEU A 113 18.52 -27.73 10.18
C LEU A 113 18.02 -26.56 9.33
N LEU A 114 18.87 -26.00 8.46
CA LEU A 114 18.52 -24.85 7.61
C LEU A 114 17.45 -25.19 6.56
N LYS A 115 17.42 -26.44 6.08
CA LYS A 115 16.35 -26.93 5.20
C LYS A 115 15.00 -26.98 5.91
N HIS A 116 14.99 -27.27 7.21
CA HIS A 116 13.76 -27.32 8.01
C HIS A 116 13.35 -25.93 8.53
N SER A 117 14.32 -25.11 8.92
CA SER A 117 14.14 -23.78 9.50
C SER A 117 14.98 -22.74 8.72
N PRO A 118 14.43 -22.14 7.64
CA PRO A 118 15.15 -21.14 6.84
C PRO A 118 15.49 -19.85 7.60
N THR A 119 14.86 -19.66 8.77
CA THR A 119 15.05 -18.53 9.69
C THR A 119 16.41 -18.56 10.41
N GLY A 120 17.12 -19.68 10.35
CA GLY A 120 18.45 -19.86 10.97
C GLY A 120 18.44 -20.70 12.24
N TYR A 121 19.63 -20.93 12.78
CA TYR A 121 19.84 -21.69 14.02
C TYR A 121 20.84 -21.00 14.96
N ILE A 122 20.76 -21.30 16.25
CA ILE A 122 21.70 -20.84 17.28
C ILE A 122 22.61 -22.02 17.65
N ARG A 123 23.91 -21.79 17.63
CA ARG A 123 24.92 -22.79 18.00
C ARG A 123 25.40 -22.57 19.44
N ILE A 124 25.34 -23.61 20.26
CA ILE A 124 25.71 -23.58 21.68
C ILE A 124 26.82 -24.61 21.90
N GLU A 125 28.00 -24.15 22.28
CA GLU A 125 29.16 -25.00 22.51
C GLU A 125 29.64 -24.97 23.96
N LEU A 126 30.06 -26.12 24.47
CA LEU A 126 30.72 -26.22 25.78
C LEU A 126 32.13 -25.61 25.73
N LEU A 127 32.50 -24.89 26.79
CA LEU A 127 33.86 -24.39 26.98
C LEU A 127 34.87 -25.53 27.02
N GLU A 128 36.05 -25.31 26.43
CA GLU A 128 37.12 -26.32 26.34
C GLU A 128 37.47 -26.96 27.68
N SER A 129 37.55 -26.16 28.75
CA SER A 129 37.85 -26.61 30.12
C SER A 129 36.74 -27.45 30.77
N LYS A 130 35.53 -27.47 30.19
CA LYS A 130 34.34 -28.16 30.70
C LYS A 130 33.90 -29.35 29.85
N ARG A 131 34.59 -29.63 28.74
CA ARG A 131 34.25 -30.73 27.81
C ARG A 131 34.36 -32.12 28.42
N GLU A 132 35.17 -32.32 29.46
CA GLU A 132 35.30 -33.62 30.16
C GLU A 132 34.51 -33.69 31.49
N ASP A 133 33.97 -32.55 31.96
CA ASP A 133 33.25 -32.46 33.23
C ASP A 133 31.81 -33.00 33.09
N LYS A 134 31.55 -34.18 33.69
CA LYS A 134 30.23 -34.83 33.69
C LYS A 134 29.16 -33.95 34.35
N GLN A 135 29.51 -33.18 35.38
CA GLN A 135 28.56 -32.33 36.11
C GLN A 135 28.22 -31.08 35.30
N ALA A 136 29.20 -30.47 34.64
CA ALA A 136 28.96 -29.33 33.74
C ALA A 136 28.04 -29.69 32.58
N LYS A 137 28.26 -30.87 31.97
CA LYS A 137 27.35 -31.38 30.92
C LYS A 137 25.93 -31.52 31.42
N MET A 138 25.73 -32.12 32.59
CA MET A 138 24.38 -32.31 33.16
C MET A 138 23.69 -30.97 33.42
N ARG A 139 24.40 -29.97 33.97
CA ARG A 139 23.85 -28.62 34.17
C ARG A 139 23.39 -27.98 32.86
N VAL A 140 24.14 -28.16 31.77
CA VAL A 140 23.75 -27.61 30.46
C VAL A 140 22.53 -28.34 29.90
N PHE A 141 22.43 -29.67 30.02
CA PHE A 141 21.23 -30.41 29.62
C PHE A 141 20.00 -29.95 30.41
N ASP A 142 20.11 -29.86 31.74
CA ASP A 142 19.02 -29.41 32.60
C ASP A 142 18.60 -27.97 32.28
N ALA A 143 19.56 -27.07 32.04
CA ALA A 143 19.30 -25.70 31.65
C ALA A 143 18.60 -25.60 30.27
N LEU A 144 19.02 -26.39 29.28
CA LEU A 144 18.38 -26.41 27.96
C LEU A 144 16.96 -26.97 28.03
N LYS A 145 16.74 -27.99 28.85
CA LYS A 145 15.39 -28.51 29.13
C LYS A 145 14.50 -27.44 29.76
N GLU A 146 15.00 -26.74 30.77
CA GLU A 146 14.26 -25.62 31.38
C GLU A 146 13.97 -24.49 30.40
N VAL A 147 14.89 -24.21 29.45
CA VAL A 147 14.62 -23.24 28.37
C VAL A 147 13.43 -23.68 27.53
N ILE A 148 13.35 -24.95 27.13
CA ILE A 148 12.20 -25.48 26.38
C ILE A 148 10.92 -25.34 27.19
N ASP A 149 10.93 -25.76 28.46
CA ASP A 149 9.77 -25.71 29.35
C ASP A 149 9.27 -24.26 29.56
N LEU A 150 10.19 -23.32 29.82
CA LEU A 150 9.88 -21.90 30.00
C LEU A 150 9.33 -21.27 28.71
N PHE A 151 9.88 -21.63 27.55
CA PHE A 151 9.41 -21.10 26.28
C PHE A 151 8.01 -21.59 25.93
N ARG A 152 7.66 -22.83 26.32
CA ARG A 152 6.33 -23.44 26.13
C ARG A 152 5.28 -22.94 27.12
N LEU A 153 5.67 -22.67 28.37
CA LEU A 153 4.77 -22.11 29.38
C LEU A 153 4.43 -20.63 29.13
N ARG A 154 5.10 -19.99 28.17
CA ARG A 154 4.83 -18.62 27.79
C ARG A 154 3.40 -18.50 27.23
N PRO A 155 2.54 -17.63 27.78
CA PRO A 155 1.28 -17.28 27.12
C PRO A 155 1.58 -16.65 25.76
N SER A 156 0.86 -17.06 24.72
CA SER A 156 0.96 -16.45 23.39
C SER A 156 0.60 -14.97 23.47
N LEU A 157 1.61 -14.11 23.60
CA LEU A 157 1.46 -12.65 23.56
C LEU A 157 1.09 -12.17 22.15
N VAL A 158 1.17 -13.06 21.16
CA VAL A 158 0.65 -12.86 19.81
C VAL A 158 -0.86 -13.00 19.82
N ARG A 159 -1.56 -12.03 20.43
CA ARG A 159 -2.73 -11.55 19.70
C ARG A 159 -2.15 -10.87 18.47
N PRO A 160 -2.53 -11.23 17.22
CA PRO A 160 -2.38 -10.29 16.14
C PRO A 160 -3.15 -9.06 16.61
N HIS A 161 -2.44 -8.02 17.06
CA HIS A 161 -3.07 -6.75 17.34
C HIS A 161 -3.63 -6.35 15.99
N LYS A 162 -4.94 -6.55 15.80
CA LYS A 162 -5.66 -6.04 14.65
C LYS A 162 -5.25 -4.58 14.54
N ARG A 163 -4.60 -4.23 13.43
CA ARG A 163 -4.10 -2.88 13.24
C ARG A 163 -5.30 -1.93 13.35
N PRO A 164 -5.12 -0.71 13.90
CA PRO A 164 -6.22 0.23 13.98
C PRO A 164 -6.85 0.44 12.60
N PHE A 165 -8.17 0.40 12.52
CA PHE A 165 -8.92 0.50 11.26
C PHE A 165 -8.45 1.68 10.39
N GLY A 166 -8.31 2.86 10.99
CA GLY A 166 -7.83 4.06 10.29
C GLY A 166 -6.42 3.92 9.70
N ARG A 167 -5.52 3.14 10.31
CA ARG A 167 -4.17 2.87 9.77
C ARG A 167 -4.25 2.00 8.51
N ILE A 168 -5.07 0.95 8.53
CA ILE A 168 -5.25 0.05 7.38
C ILE A 168 -5.89 0.81 6.22
N LEU A 169 -6.91 1.62 6.51
CA LEU A 169 -7.57 2.43 5.49
C LEU A 169 -6.63 3.50 4.92
N SER A 170 -5.81 4.13 5.75
CA SER A 170 -4.74 5.06 5.33
C SER A 170 -3.74 4.38 4.39
N ASP A 171 -3.27 3.18 4.74
CA ASP A 171 -2.34 2.42 3.92
C ASP A 171 -2.98 1.97 2.59
N PHE A 172 -4.23 1.53 2.62
CA PHE A 172 -5.02 1.21 1.43
C PHE A 172 -5.14 2.41 0.48
N MET A 173 -5.51 3.59 1.00
CA MET A 173 -5.62 4.81 0.20
C MET A 173 -4.28 5.17 -0.42
N LEU A 174 -3.19 5.15 0.37
CA LEU A 174 -1.86 5.46 -0.14
C LEU A 174 -1.41 4.47 -1.23
N ALA A 175 -1.53 3.17 -0.99
CA ALA A 175 -1.16 2.13 -1.95
C ALA A 175 -1.99 2.22 -3.24
N THR A 176 -3.28 2.56 -3.11
CA THR A 176 -4.16 2.75 -4.28
C THR A 176 -3.76 3.97 -5.10
N ASN A 177 -3.46 5.10 -4.45
CA ASN A 177 -3.01 6.33 -5.12
C ASN A 177 -1.64 6.14 -5.79
N GLN A 178 -0.73 5.39 -5.14
CA GLN A 178 0.58 5.03 -5.70
C GLN A 178 0.52 3.90 -6.74
N LYS A 179 -0.65 3.30 -6.98
CA LYS A 179 -0.87 2.16 -7.89
C LYS A 179 -0.08 0.89 -7.52
N GLU A 180 0.15 0.67 -6.23
CA GLU A 180 0.76 -0.55 -5.69
C GLU A 180 -0.29 -1.67 -5.60
N VAL A 181 -0.43 -2.45 -6.68
CA VAL A 181 -1.51 -3.44 -6.84
C VAL A 181 -1.53 -4.49 -5.73
N GLU A 182 -0.39 -5.14 -5.46
CA GLU A 182 -0.31 -6.21 -4.45
C GLU A 182 -0.57 -5.68 -3.03
N ALA A 183 0.08 -4.57 -2.67
CA ALA A 183 -0.08 -3.97 -1.34
C ALA A 183 -1.53 -3.52 -1.10
N SER A 184 -2.14 -2.85 -2.07
CA SER A 184 -3.53 -2.39 -1.97
C SER A 184 -4.52 -3.56 -1.85
N ASN A 185 -4.32 -4.66 -2.60
CA ASN A 185 -5.14 -5.87 -2.48
C ASN A 185 -5.01 -6.52 -1.09
N ASN A 186 -3.80 -6.58 -0.54
CA ASN A 186 -3.55 -7.10 0.80
C ASN A 186 -4.27 -6.25 1.87
N PHE A 187 -4.20 -4.92 1.77
CA PHE A 187 -4.91 -4.04 2.69
C PHE A 187 -6.43 -4.11 2.53
N LEU A 188 -6.94 -4.26 1.31
CA LEU A 188 -8.37 -4.48 1.08
C LEU A 188 -8.85 -5.77 1.73
N GLN A 189 -8.05 -6.84 1.66
CA GLN A 189 -8.34 -8.09 2.37
C GLN A 189 -8.29 -7.91 3.89
N GLU A 190 -7.29 -7.18 4.40
CA GLU A 190 -7.20 -6.85 5.82
C GLU A 190 -8.42 -6.05 6.30
N LEU A 191 -8.93 -5.11 5.49
CA LEU A 191 -10.16 -4.37 5.78
C LEU A 191 -11.39 -5.28 5.83
N ARG A 192 -11.47 -6.29 4.95
CA ARG A 192 -12.54 -7.31 4.98
C ARG A 192 -12.49 -8.12 6.28
N ASP A 193 -11.31 -8.56 6.69
CA ASP A 193 -11.11 -9.41 7.89
C ASP A 193 -11.35 -8.66 9.22
N ASN A 194 -11.27 -7.33 9.20
CA ASN A 194 -11.57 -6.51 10.37
C ASN A 194 -13.07 -6.38 10.66
N GLY A 195 -13.95 -6.51 9.66
CA GLY A 195 -15.40 -6.54 9.82
C GLY A 195 -16.07 -5.22 10.22
N LEU A 196 -15.34 -4.09 10.17
CA LEU A 196 -15.86 -2.76 10.53
C LEU A 196 -16.55 -2.04 9.37
N LEU A 197 -16.38 -2.51 8.13
CA LEU A 197 -17.02 -1.98 6.95
C LEU A 197 -18.23 -2.83 6.55
N SER A 198 -19.30 -2.15 6.12
CA SER A 198 -20.42 -2.84 5.49
C SER A 198 -19.98 -3.48 4.16
N LYS A 199 -20.66 -4.55 3.73
CA LYS A 199 -20.43 -5.17 2.41
C LYS A 199 -20.53 -4.13 1.28
N ARG A 200 -21.42 -3.15 1.42
CA ARG A 200 -21.60 -2.04 0.46
C ARG A 200 -20.36 -1.13 0.41
N ASN A 201 -19.81 -0.73 1.57
CA ASN A 201 -18.64 0.16 1.61
C ASN A 201 -17.37 -0.55 1.12
N LEU A 202 -17.19 -1.84 1.44
CA LEU A 202 -16.09 -2.64 0.91
C LEU A 202 -16.13 -2.72 -0.63
N LEU A 203 -17.32 -2.95 -1.19
CA LEU A 203 -17.51 -2.99 -2.64
C LEU A 203 -17.22 -1.63 -3.29
N LEU A 204 -17.57 -0.52 -2.63
CA LEU A 204 -17.22 0.82 -3.12
C LEU A 204 -15.72 1.05 -3.15
N LEU A 205 -14.99 0.66 -2.10
CA LEU A 205 -13.52 0.75 -2.07
C LEU A 205 -12.88 -0.11 -3.18
N GLU A 206 -13.40 -1.31 -3.41
CA GLU A 206 -12.96 -2.21 -4.49
C GLU A 206 -13.19 -1.62 -5.89
N LEU A 207 -14.34 -1.00 -6.12
CA LEU A 207 -14.64 -0.32 -7.38
C LEU A 207 -13.80 0.96 -7.55
N GLN A 208 -13.53 1.70 -6.47
CA GLN A 208 -12.63 2.85 -6.48
C GLN A 208 -11.20 2.45 -6.84
N GLN A 209 -10.70 1.38 -6.23
CA GLN A 209 -9.39 0.79 -6.54
C GLN A 209 -9.30 0.40 -8.03
N ALA A 210 -10.29 -0.33 -8.56
CA ALA A 210 -10.34 -0.69 -9.97
C ALA A 210 -10.38 0.54 -10.89
N GLY A 211 -11.10 1.60 -10.48
CA GLY A 211 -11.18 2.86 -11.21
C GLY A 211 -9.84 3.59 -11.26
N LYS A 212 -9.13 3.70 -10.13
CA LYS A 212 -7.79 4.32 -10.06
C LYS A 212 -6.75 3.58 -10.90
N TRP A 213 -6.88 2.27 -11.02
CA TRP A 213 -6.02 1.43 -11.87
C TRP A 213 -6.46 1.34 -13.32
N GLN A 214 -7.55 2.02 -13.68
CA GLN A 214 -8.10 2.02 -15.04
C GLN A 214 -8.46 0.62 -15.53
N ASN A 215 -8.79 -0.30 -14.62
CA ASN A 215 -9.28 -1.63 -14.98
C ASN A 215 -10.77 -1.56 -15.29
N TRP A 216 -11.11 -0.80 -16.34
CA TRP A 216 -12.48 -0.44 -16.69
C TRP A 216 -13.33 -1.66 -17.01
N ASP A 217 -12.77 -2.68 -17.68
CA ASP A 217 -13.49 -3.90 -18.01
C ASP A 217 -13.85 -4.72 -16.75
N ALA A 218 -12.93 -4.83 -15.78
CA ALA A 218 -13.25 -5.51 -14.52
C ALA A 218 -14.28 -4.71 -13.69
N LEU A 219 -14.20 -3.39 -13.74
CA LEU A 219 -15.11 -2.49 -13.03
C LEU A 219 -16.54 -2.59 -13.58
N LEU A 220 -16.72 -2.45 -14.89
CA LEU A 220 -18.04 -2.45 -15.53
C LEU A 220 -18.71 -3.83 -15.50
N ASN A 221 -17.93 -4.91 -15.50
CA ASN A 221 -18.44 -6.29 -15.46
C ASN A 221 -18.43 -6.89 -14.04
N HIS A 222 -18.27 -6.06 -13.00
CA HIS A 222 -18.21 -6.55 -11.63
C HIS A 222 -19.52 -7.22 -11.21
N ARG A 223 -19.44 -8.44 -10.66
CA ARG A 223 -20.60 -9.31 -10.39
C ARG A 223 -21.66 -8.68 -9.47
N ASP A 224 -21.22 -7.93 -8.46
CA ASP A 224 -22.09 -7.29 -7.48
C ASP A 224 -22.50 -5.84 -7.85
N LEU A 225 -22.01 -5.30 -8.97
CA LEU A 225 -22.33 -3.92 -9.39
C LEU A 225 -23.83 -3.71 -9.65
N PRO A 226 -24.58 -4.61 -10.33
CA PRO A 226 -26.02 -4.44 -10.53
C PRO A 226 -26.81 -4.31 -9.23
N ASN A 227 -26.37 -4.97 -8.15
CA ASN A 227 -27.02 -4.88 -6.84
C ASN A 227 -26.78 -3.52 -6.18
N LEU A 228 -25.62 -2.90 -6.43
CA LEU A 228 -25.27 -1.62 -5.80
C LEU A 228 -25.99 -0.43 -6.46
N ILE A 229 -26.37 -0.56 -7.73
CA ILE A 229 -27.08 0.48 -8.50
C ILE A 229 -28.62 0.37 -8.46
N GLN A 230 -29.18 -0.63 -7.76
CA GLN A 230 -30.64 -0.78 -7.60
C GLN A 230 -31.30 0.31 -6.74
N GLY A 231 -30.52 1.04 -5.95
CA GLY A 231 -30.97 2.21 -5.20
C GLY A 231 -30.30 3.48 -5.70
N ARG A 232 -30.21 4.50 -4.84
CA ARG A 232 -29.46 5.70 -5.16
C ARG A 232 -27.96 5.38 -5.24
N ILE A 233 -27.36 5.75 -6.38
CA ILE A 233 -25.95 5.50 -6.66
C ILE A 233 -25.10 6.56 -5.94
N PRO A 234 -24.10 6.16 -5.13
CA PRO A 234 -23.16 7.09 -4.51
C PRO A 234 -22.47 7.99 -5.54
N SER A 235 -22.25 9.25 -5.18
CA SER A 235 -21.72 10.25 -6.11
C SER A 235 -20.32 9.88 -6.64
N SER A 236 -19.49 9.34 -5.75
CA SER A 236 -18.17 8.78 -6.04
C SER A 236 -18.23 7.67 -7.09
N LEU A 237 -19.14 6.70 -6.91
CA LEU A 237 -19.32 5.61 -7.87
C LEU A 237 -19.86 6.11 -9.21
N THR A 238 -20.84 7.00 -9.22
CA THR A 238 -21.40 7.57 -10.46
C THR A 238 -20.31 8.19 -11.32
N ARG A 239 -19.42 8.99 -10.73
CA ARG A 239 -18.27 9.57 -11.44
C ARG A 239 -17.36 8.50 -12.03
N ILE A 240 -16.98 7.50 -11.24
CA ILE A 240 -16.10 6.42 -11.67
C ILE A 240 -16.70 5.63 -12.83
N LEU A 241 -17.99 5.30 -12.76
CA LEU A 241 -18.70 4.59 -13.83
C LEU A 241 -18.77 5.43 -15.10
N LEU A 242 -19.12 6.72 -15.00
CA LEU A 242 -19.20 7.60 -16.16
C LEU A 242 -17.83 7.77 -16.84
N VAL A 243 -16.75 7.88 -16.06
CA VAL A 243 -15.37 7.87 -16.58
C VAL A 243 -15.06 6.54 -17.27
N ALA A 244 -15.43 5.40 -16.67
CA ALA A 244 -15.23 4.09 -17.28
C ALA A 244 -15.96 3.94 -18.62
N TYR A 245 -17.22 4.40 -18.73
CA TYR A 245 -17.96 4.41 -19.99
C TYR A 245 -17.30 5.31 -21.04
N GLN A 246 -16.83 6.49 -20.61
CA GLN A 246 -16.14 7.40 -21.50
C GLN A 246 -14.90 6.73 -22.11
N HIS A 247 -14.03 6.15 -21.28
CA HIS A 247 -12.82 5.47 -21.75
C HIS A 247 -13.13 4.25 -22.62
N ARG A 248 -14.14 3.46 -22.25
CA ARG A 248 -14.42 2.17 -22.90
C ARG A 248 -15.18 2.28 -24.22
N TYR A 249 -16.09 3.26 -24.32
CA TYR A 249 -17.04 3.37 -25.43
C TYR A 249 -16.93 4.70 -26.19
N LEU A 250 -16.70 5.81 -25.50
CA LEU A 250 -16.78 7.14 -26.13
C LEU A 250 -15.43 7.70 -26.57
N ARG A 251 -14.30 7.12 -26.12
CA ARG A 251 -12.93 7.64 -26.35
C ARG A 251 -12.79 9.09 -25.84
N HIS A 252 -11.57 9.65 -25.86
CA HIS A 252 -11.29 10.94 -25.22
C HIS A 252 -11.94 12.16 -25.92
N ASP A 253 -12.51 12.00 -27.12
CA ASP A 253 -13.05 13.11 -27.89
C ASP A 253 -14.58 13.22 -27.74
N SER A 254 -15.03 14.42 -27.39
CA SER A 254 -16.43 14.77 -27.10
C SER A 254 -17.42 14.53 -28.24
N LEU A 255 -16.92 14.33 -29.48
CA LEU A 255 -17.72 14.06 -30.67
C LEU A 255 -17.56 12.62 -31.19
N SER A 256 -16.72 11.78 -30.58
CA SER A 256 -16.40 10.45 -31.10
C SER A 256 -17.61 9.50 -31.11
N TYR A 257 -18.66 9.77 -30.33
CA TYR A 257 -19.89 8.97 -30.33
C TYR A 257 -20.66 9.08 -31.66
N THR A 258 -20.52 10.19 -32.38
CA THR A 258 -21.18 10.40 -33.69
C THR A 258 -20.65 9.46 -34.79
N GLN A 259 -19.48 8.84 -34.56
CA GLN A 259 -18.88 7.88 -35.48
C GLN A 259 -19.45 6.46 -35.31
N GLU A 260 -20.13 6.19 -34.20
CA GLU A 260 -20.78 4.91 -33.93
C GLU A 260 -22.31 5.00 -34.10
N MET A 261 -22.92 3.90 -34.54
CA MET A 261 -24.37 3.82 -34.63
C MET A 261 -24.98 3.66 -33.22
N PRO A 262 -26.09 4.35 -32.88
CA PRO A 262 -26.76 4.21 -31.59
C PRO A 262 -27.09 2.76 -31.22
N SER A 263 -27.45 1.94 -32.22
CA SER A 263 -27.76 0.52 -32.04
C SER A 263 -26.59 -0.33 -31.55
N THR A 264 -25.35 0.09 -31.84
CA THR A 264 -24.12 -0.59 -31.40
C THR A 264 -23.82 -0.32 -29.92
N LEU A 265 -24.04 0.93 -29.48
CA LEU A 265 -23.77 1.34 -28.09
C LEU A 265 -24.90 0.99 -27.13
N ARG A 266 -26.15 0.98 -27.61
CA ARG A 266 -27.35 0.76 -26.77
C ARG A 266 -27.26 -0.47 -25.85
N PRO A 267 -26.83 -1.67 -26.29
CA PRO A 267 -26.72 -2.82 -25.38
C PRO A 267 -25.80 -2.58 -24.18
N ALA A 268 -24.67 -1.91 -24.38
CA ALA A 268 -23.70 -1.64 -23.33
C ALA A 268 -24.21 -0.61 -22.30
N PHE A 269 -24.95 0.40 -22.75
CA PHE A 269 -25.54 1.41 -21.87
C PHE A 269 -26.77 0.87 -21.13
N LEU A 270 -27.58 0.02 -21.77
CA LEU A 270 -28.72 -0.62 -21.12
C LEU A 270 -28.30 -1.66 -20.06
N ALA A 271 -27.11 -2.23 -20.15
CA ALA A 271 -26.59 -3.16 -19.14
C ALA A 271 -26.56 -2.56 -17.72
N LEU A 272 -26.28 -1.26 -17.60
CA LEU A 272 -26.34 -0.49 -16.35
C LEU A 272 -27.39 0.63 -16.44
N GLN A 273 -28.58 0.32 -16.97
CA GLN A 273 -29.69 1.27 -17.13
C GLN A 273 -29.93 2.18 -15.90
N PRO A 274 -29.90 1.69 -14.62
CA PRO A 274 -30.13 2.55 -13.46
C PRO A 274 -29.20 3.77 -13.37
N LEU A 275 -27.99 3.71 -13.93
CA LEU A 275 -27.06 4.84 -13.98
C LEU A 275 -27.58 5.99 -14.86
N PHE A 276 -28.32 5.65 -15.91
CA PHE A 276 -28.80 6.58 -16.93
C PHE A 276 -30.28 6.96 -16.78
N THR A 277 -30.97 6.38 -15.79
CA THR A 277 -32.35 6.75 -15.44
C THR A 277 -32.45 7.52 -14.12
N GLN A 278 -31.31 7.77 -13.46
CA GLN A 278 -31.20 8.58 -12.25
C GLN A 278 -30.44 9.88 -12.57
N VAL A 279 -30.81 10.98 -11.92
CA VAL A 279 -30.08 12.26 -12.08
C VAL A 279 -28.83 12.22 -11.20
N PRO A 280 -27.62 12.38 -11.77
CA PRO A 280 -26.39 12.25 -11.02
C PRO A 280 -26.14 13.51 -10.18
N LEU A 281 -25.63 13.34 -8.97
CA LEU A 281 -25.25 14.44 -8.07
C LEU A 281 -23.85 14.97 -8.43
N LEU A 282 -23.74 15.53 -9.63
CA LEU A 282 -22.55 16.21 -10.12
C LEU A 282 -22.75 17.73 -9.98
N GLY A 283 -21.66 18.43 -9.72
CA GLY A 283 -21.58 19.88 -9.85
C GLY A 283 -21.55 20.35 -11.29
N ASN A 284 -21.42 21.67 -11.45
CA ASN A 284 -21.46 22.37 -12.74
C ASN A 284 -20.06 22.82 -13.20
N GLU A 285 -19.00 22.28 -12.59
CA GLU A 285 -17.62 22.63 -12.92
C GLU A 285 -17.18 22.03 -14.27
N GLU A 286 -16.21 22.67 -14.93
CA GLU A 286 -15.71 22.25 -16.24
C GLU A 286 -15.16 20.82 -16.23
N SER A 287 -14.54 20.40 -15.12
CA SER A 287 -14.03 19.05 -14.88
C SER A 287 -15.13 17.97 -14.95
N GLU A 288 -16.36 18.32 -14.57
CA GLU A 288 -17.50 17.39 -14.50
C GLU A 288 -18.42 17.47 -15.73
N LEU A 289 -18.27 18.47 -16.60
CA LEU A 289 -19.03 18.57 -17.84
C LEU A 289 -18.86 17.32 -18.73
N THR A 290 -17.68 16.72 -18.69
CA THR A 290 -17.41 15.48 -19.44
C THR A 290 -18.24 14.31 -18.91
N ALA A 291 -18.38 14.19 -17.58
CA ALA A 291 -19.23 13.18 -16.96
C ALA A 291 -20.71 13.42 -17.30
N TRP A 292 -21.16 14.68 -17.26
CA TRP A 292 -22.49 15.07 -17.71
C TRP A 292 -22.77 14.69 -19.17
N LYS A 293 -21.80 14.86 -20.08
CA LYS A 293 -21.93 14.44 -21.48
C LYS A 293 -22.13 12.93 -21.60
N THR A 294 -21.31 12.13 -20.91
CA THR A 294 -21.45 10.66 -20.92
C THR A 294 -22.80 10.21 -20.39
N TRP A 295 -23.27 10.84 -19.31
CA TRP A 295 -24.59 10.55 -18.75
C TRP A 295 -25.71 10.88 -19.74
N ALA A 296 -25.67 12.08 -20.36
CA ALA A 296 -26.67 12.51 -21.34
C ALA A 296 -26.73 11.59 -22.57
N ILE A 297 -25.59 11.09 -23.07
CA ILE A 297 -25.55 10.11 -24.16
C ILE A 297 -26.28 8.82 -23.74
N GLY A 298 -26.03 8.34 -22.53
CA GLY A 298 -26.71 7.16 -22.01
C GLY A 298 -28.22 7.34 -21.81
N VAL A 299 -28.64 8.50 -21.29
CA VAL A 299 -30.06 8.90 -21.18
C VAL A 299 -30.73 8.89 -22.55
N ALA A 300 -30.07 9.46 -23.55
CA ALA A 300 -30.58 9.51 -24.92
C ALA A 300 -30.72 8.10 -25.53
N LEU A 301 -29.74 7.22 -25.30
CA LEU A 301 -29.79 5.82 -25.73
C LEU A 301 -30.86 5.00 -25.02
N ALA A 302 -31.17 5.33 -23.76
CA ALA A 302 -32.23 4.73 -22.95
C ALA A 302 -33.64 5.21 -23.36
N GLY A 303 -33.75 6.36 -24.02
CA GLY A 303 -35.02 6.91 -24.51
C GLY A 303 -35.68 7.95 -23.62
N GLU A 304 -35.03 8.39 -22.54
CA GLU A 304 -35.62 9.21 -21.48
C GLU A 304 -35.45 10.72 -21.73
N GLN A 305 -36.27 11.30 -22.62
CA GLN A 305 -36.13 12.71 -23.02
C GLN A 305 -36.31 13.72 -21.88
N THR A 306 -37.16 13.41 -20.89
CA THR A 306 -37.45 14.30 -19.76
C THR A 306 -36.21 14.57 -18.91
N LEU A 307 -35.35 13.55 -18.72
CA LEU A 307 -34.13 13.66 -17.93
C LEU A 307 -33.06 14.52 -18.61
N LEU A 308 -33.03 14.59 -19.94
CA LEU A 308 -32.11 15.47 -20.67
C LEU A 308 -32.32 16.95 -20.31
N SER A 309 -33.49 17.35 -19.84
CA SER A 309 -33.73 18.73 -19.38
C SER A 309 -32.96 19.10 -18.09
N MET A 310 -32.52 18.10 -17.31
CA MET A 310 -31.85 18.27 -16.00
C MET A 310 -30.34 18.54 -16.10
N MET A 311 -29.75 18.46 -17.29
CA MET A 311 -28.31 18.74 -17.47
C MET A 311 -27.97 20.23 -17.28
N PRO A 312 -26.69 20.60 -17.07
CA PRO A 312 -26.27 21.99 -16.97
C PRO A 312 -26.58 22.78 -18.24
N ASP A 313 -26.99 24.05 -18.09
CA ASP A 313 -27.36 24.92 -19.23
C ASP A 313 -26.21 25.14 -20.22
N ALA A 314 -24.96 25.07 -19.73
CA ALA A 314 -23.76 25.14 -20.54
C ALA A 314 -23.68 24.07 -21.65
N LEU A 315 -24.36 22.93 -21.47
CA LEU A 315 -24.39 21.83 -22.45
C LEU A 315 -25.66 21.83 -23.33
N LYS A 316 -26.66 22.66 -23.01
CA LYS A 316 -27.94 22.67 -23.74
C LYS A 316 -27.88 23.41 -25.08
N SER A 317 -26.87 24.24 -25.31
CA SER A 317 -26.73 25.05 -26.52
C SER A 317 -26.29 24.21 -27.73
N GLY A 318 -27.21 23.94 -28.67
CA GLY A 318 -26.96 23.25 -29.94
C GLY A 318 -26.72 21.75 -29.82
N TRP A 319 -25.86 21.32 -28.89
CA TRP A 319 -25.45 19.93 -28.69
C TRP A 319 -26.61 19.00 -28.30
N LEU A 320 -27.56 19.49 -27.50
CA LEU A 320 -28.74 18.69 -27.10
C LEU A 320 -29.61 18.31 -28.32
N GLN A 321 -29.75 19.20 -29.30
CA GLN A 321 -30.49 18.90 -30.53
C GLN A 321 -29.73 17.87 -31.39
N GLU A 322 -28.41 18.03 -31.52
CA GLU A 322 -27.56 17.06 -32.23
C GLU A 322 -27.66 15.66 -31.61
N LEU A 323 -27.60 15.57 -30.27
CA LEU A 323 -27.72 14.32 -29.53
C LEU A 323 -29.09 13.67 -29.73
N GLN A 324 -30.17 14.45 -29.68
CA GLN A 324 -31.53 13.97 -29.92
C GLN A 324 -31.71 13.43 -31.33
N CYS A 325 -31.18 14.15 -32.34
CA CYS A 325 -31.18 13.70 -33.72
C CYS A 325 -30.38 12.40 -33.89
N TRP A 326 -29.19 12.30 -33.30
CA TRP A 326 -28.35 11.11 -33.38
C TRP A 326 -29.01 9.89 -32.73
N ALA A 327 -29.62 10.04 -31.55
CA ALA A 327 -30.26 8.94 -30.82
C ALA A 327 -31.63 8.52 -31.40
N GLU A 328 -32.06 9.10 -32.53
CA GLU A 328 -33.38 8.89 -33.16
C GLU A 328 -34.56 9.19 -32.21
N LEU A 329 -34.36 10.11 -31.27
CA LEU A 329 -35.39 10.55 -30.36
C LEU A 329 -36.38 11.42 -31.15
N LYS A 330 -37.63 10.95 -31.30
CA LYS A 330 -38.67 11.74 -31.96
C LYS A 330 -38.78 13.08 -31.25
N SER A 331 -38.62 14.18 -31.99
CA SER A 331 -38.97 15.52 -31.52
C SER A 331 -40.45 15.50 -31.18
N ALA A 332 -40.78 15.26 -29.91
CA ALA A 332 -42.10 15.62 -29.43
C ALA A 332 -42.18 17.13 -29.64
N GLY A 333 -43.03 17.56 -30.58
CA GLY A 333 -43.48 18.93 -30.60
C GLY A 333 -43.93 19.32 -29.19
N HIS A 334 -43.83 20.59 -28.86
CA HIS A 334 -44.08 21.20 -27.55
C HIS A 334 -45.45 20.91 -26.88
N ASP A 335 -46.19 19.90 -27.30
CA ASP A 335 -47.46 19.47 -26.73
C ASP A 335 -47.40 17.98 -26.34
N THR A 336 -46.85 17.71 -25.16
CA THR A 336 -47.38 16.62 -24.32
C THR A 336 -47.66 17.21 -22.95
N PRO A 337 -48.83 16.87 -22.35
CA PRO A 337 -49.23 17.44 -21.08
C PRO A 337 -48.13 17.13 -20.09
N THR A 338 -47.72 18.16 -19.35
CA THR A 338 -46.92 18.05 -18.14
C THR A 338 -47.47 16.86 -17.37
N SER A 339 -46.84 15.69 -17.49
CA SER A 339 -47.03 14.59 -16.56
C SER A 339 -46.66 15.24 -15.25
N SER A 340 -47.69 15.62 -14.51
CA SER A 340 -47.62 16.35 -13.26
C SER A 340 -46.45 15.77 -12.50
N LEU A 341 -45.39 16.57 -12.35
CA LEU A 341 -44.55 16.50 -11.16
C LEU A 341 -45.55 16.28 -10.04
N VAL A 342 -45.56 15.08 -9.45
CA VAL A 342 -46.38 14.79 -8.29
C VAL A 342 -46.13 15.97 -7.36
N SER A 343 -47.18 16.75 -7.14
CA SER A 343 -47.06 18.01 -6.42
C SER A 343 -46.41 17.66 -5.09
N LEU A 344 -45.18 18.12 -4.87
CA LEU A 344 -44.39 17.96 -3.64
C LEU A 344 -45.09 18.57 -2.39
N SER A 345 -46.35 18.96 -2.51
CA SER A 345 -47.09 19.78 -1.57
C SER A 345 -47.97 19.00 -0.59
N LEU A 346 -48.16 17.68 -0.77
CA LEU A 346 -48.93 16.86 0.16
C LEU A 346 -48.10 15.68 0.67
N PRO A 347 -47.99 15.48 2.01
CA PRO A 347 -47.23 14.37 2.57
C PRO A 347 -47.91 13.03 2.21
N PRO A 348 -47.13 11.99 1.88
CA PRO A 348 -47.69 10.68 1.51
C PRO A 348 -48.42 10.05 2.70
N THR A 349 -49.63 9.56 2.46
CA THR A 349 -50.53 9.00 3.49
C THR A 349 -50.66 7.48 3.43
N THR A 350 -50.18 6.84 2.36
CA THR A 350 -50.19 5.38 2.16
C THR A 350 -48.80 4.85 1.82
N LEU A 351 -48.53 3.56 2.09
CA LEU A 351 -47.24 2.93 1.76
C LEU A 351 -46.90 3.04 0.26
N GLU A 352 -47.90 2.91 -0.61
CA GLU A 352 -47.74 3.04 -2.07
C GLU A 352 -47.39 4.46 -2.48
N SER A 353 -48.04 5.47 -1.87
CA SER A 353 -47.72 6.87 -2.11
C SER A 353 -46.32 7.23 -1.62
N LEU A 354 -45.88 6.68 -0.47
CA LEU A 354 -44.54 6.85 0.05
C LEU A 354 -43.49 6.14 -0.83
N ALA A 355 -43.79 4.94 -1.32
CA ALA A 355 -42.91 4.22 -2.23
C ALA A 355 -42.71 4.99 -3.55
N SER A 356 -43.79 5.53 -4.13
CA SER A 356 -43.73 6.38 -5.32
C SER A 356 -42.93 7.66 -5.05
N TYR A 357 -43.17 8.33 -3.93
CA TYR A 357 -42.42 9.51 -3.51
C TYR A 357 -40.91 9.23 -3.33
N LEU A 358 -40.56 8.11 -2.69
CA LEU A 358 -39.16 7.70 -2.56
C LEU A 358 -38.54 7.35 -3.93
N GLN A 359 -39.31 6.81 -4.87
CA GLN A 359 -38.83 6.57 -6.23
C GLN A 359 -38.59 7.86 -7.01
N THR A 360 -39.45 8.88 -6.88
CA THR A 360 -39.21 10.19 -7.53
C THR A 360 -37.98 10.91 -6.99
N SER A 361 -37.54 10.59 -5.77
CA SER A 361 -36.28 11.11 -5.21
C SER A 361 -35.03 10.69 -5.99
N LEU A 362 -35.09 9.58 -6.75
CA LEU A 362 -33.97 9.11 -7.57
C LEU A 362 -33.67 10.02 -8.76
N THR A 363 -34.66 10.78 -9.22
CA THR A 363 -34.52 11.80 -10.26
C THR A 363 -34.36 13.20 -9.69
N ALA A 364 -34.26 13.35 -8.37
CA ALA A 364 -34.12 14.64 -7.71
C ALA A 364 -32.67 15.15 -7.75
N THR A 365 -32.49 16.43 -8.10
CA THR A 365 -31.26 17.19 -7.97
C THR A 365 -30.87 17.38 -6.50
N ALA A 366 -29.62 17.78 -6.24
CA ALA A 366 -29.10 18.01 -4.89
C ALA A 366 -29.97 18.99 -4.07
N GLU A 367 -30.41 20.09 -4.70
CA GLU A 367 -31.21 21.14 -4.06
C GLU A 367 -32.58 20.64 -3.58
N MET A 368 -33.20 19.72 -4.33
CA MET A 368 -34.52 19.19 -3.98
C MET A 368 -34.47 18.22 -2.79
N LEU A 369 -33.32 17.65 -2.45
CA LEU A 369 -33.21 16.64 -1.38
C LEU A 369 -33.52 17.15 0.00
N GLY A 370 -33.26 18.44 0.28
CA GLY A 370 -33.66 19.07 1.53
C GLY A 370 -35.16 18.96 1.75
N SER A 371 -35.95 19.26 0.73
CA SER A 371 -37.42 19.14 0.77
C SER A 371 -37.89 17.69 0.95
N TYR A 372 -37.18 16.72 0.37
CA TYR A 372 -37.48 15.30 0.60
C TYR A 372 -37.29 14.91 2.07
N ALA A 373 -36.20 15.33 2.70
CA ALA A 373 -35.94 15.05 4.11
C ALA A 373 -36.93 15.75 5.05
N GLU A 374 -37.28 17.01 4.77
CA GLU A 374 -38.30 17.74 5.54
C GLU A 374 -39.65 17.00 5.53
N ILE A 375 -40.08 16.53 4.35
CA ILE A 375 -41.33 15.77 4.23
C ILE A 375 -41.22 14.44 4.99
N LEU A 376 -40.08 13.73 4.92
CA LEU A 376 -39.86 12.50 5.70
C LEU A 376 -39.99 12.70 7.21
N CYS A 377 -39.62 13.87 7.74
CA CYS A 377 -39.80 14.23 9.15
C CYS A 377 -41.26 14.48 9.55
N THR A 378 -42.15 14.78 8.59
CA THR A 378 -43.57 15.11 8.85
C THR A 378 -44.54 13.94 8.69
N ILE A 379 -44.07 12.81 8.16
CA ILE A 379 -44.88 11.61 7.91
C ILE A 379 -45.21 10.87 9.22
N ASP A 380 -46.35 10.16 9.23
CA ASP A 380 -46.74 9.28 10.33
C ASP A 380 -45.62 8.26 10.66
N PRO A 381 -45.12 8.23 11.91
CA PRO A 381 -44.06 7.30 12.32
C PRO A 381 -44.42 5.82 12.13
N GLN A 382 -45.70 5.45 12.18
CA GLN A 382 -46.13 4.07 11.92
C GLN A 382 -45.92 3.68 10.44
N LEU A 383 -46.19 4.61 9.53
CA LEU A 383 -46.02 4.41 8.10
C LEU A 383 -44.53 4.39 7.72
N LEU A 384 -43.71 5.23 8.36
CA LEU A 384 -42.26 5.21 8.22
C LEU A 384 -41.67 3.87 8.70
N ALA A 385 -42.14 3.36 9.85
CA ALA A 385 -41.71 2.06 10.36
C ALA A 385 -42.11 0.88 9.44
N GLN A 386 -43.24 0.98 8.74
CA GLN A 386 -43.64 -0.02 7.73
C GLN A 386 -42.73 0.06 6.50
N ALA A 387 -42.39 1.26 6.02
CA ALA A 387 -41.47 1.44 4.90
C ALA A 387 -40.06 0.91 5.23
N GLN A 388 -39.57 1.13 6.46
CA GLN A 388 -38.27 0.62 6.91
C GLN A 388 -38.17 -0.92 6.96
N LYS A 389 -39.29 -1.65 6.98
CA LYS A 389 -39.29 -3.12 6.85
C LYS A 389 -38.97 -3.58 5.43
N THR A 390 -39.15 -2.73 4.43
CA THR A 390 -38.83 -3.03 3.04
C THR A 390 -37.39 -2.58 2.75
N PRO A 391 -36.45 -3.49 2.42
CA PRO A 391 -35.04 -3.15 2.29
C PRO A 391 -34.74 -1.98 1.34
N LEU A 392 -35.39 -1.95 0.16
CA LEU A 392 -35.20 -0.88 -0.82
C LEU A 392 -35.69 0.48 -0.29
N LEU A 393 -36.89 0.54 0.29
CA LEU A 393 -37.44 1.79 0.83
C LEU A 393 -36.60 2.29 2.01
N LYS A 394 -36.14 1.38 2.89
CA LYS A 394 -35.20 1.70 3.95
C LYS A 394 -33.93 2.34 3.38
N THR A 395 -33.31 1.74 2.36
CA THR A 395 -32.10 2.30 1.76
C THR A 395 -32.32 3.67 1.15
N LEU A 396 -33.49 3.93 0.55
CA LEU A 396 -33.81 5.24 -0.01
C LEU A 396 -34.00 6.29 1.09
N ILE A 397 -34.72 5.96 2.17
CA ILE A 397 -34.91 6.84 3.33
C ILE A 397 -33.55 7.17 3.96
N ASP A 398 -32.73 6.16 4.23
CA ASP A 398 -31.41 6.32 4.84
C ASP A 398 -30.51 7.19 3.94
N CYS A 399 -30.53 6.98 2.61
CA CYS A 399 -29.77 7.80 1.66
C CYS A 399 -30.27 9.25 1.59
N ILE A 400 -31.58 9.50 1.58
CA ILE A 400 -32.13 10.87 1.55
C ILE A 400 -31.71 11.60 2.82
N ASN A 401 -31.90 10.99 3.99
CA ASN A 401 -31.51 11.58 5.26
C ASN A 401 -30.00 11.82 5.33
N GLN A 402 -29.18 10.86 4.88
CA GLN A 402 -27.72 11.02 4.88
C GLN A 402 -27.27 12.15 3.95
N LEU A 403 -27.88 12.30 2.78
CA LEU A 403 -27.49 13.34 1.80
C LEU A 403 -28.05 14.72 2.16
N ALA A 404 -29.26 14.79 2.71
CA ALA A 404 -29.88 16.04 3.14
C ALA A 404 -29.29 16.57 4.46
N HIS A 405 -28.80 15.67 5.31
CA HIS A 405 -28.15 16.00 6.58
C HIS A 405 -26.64 15.69 6.55
N ALA A 406 -26.02 15.59 5.36
CA ALA A 406 -24.59 15.34 5.24
C ALA A 406 -23.82 16.45 5.98
N SER A 407 -23.33 16.16 7.19
CA SER A 407 -22.65 17.15 8.03
C SER A 407 -21.27 17.52 7.46
N ILE A 408 -20.70 16.64 6.62
CA ILE A 408 -19.34 16.78 6.10
C ILE A 408 -19.36 16.76 4.58
N THR A 409 -19.22 17.94 4.00
CA THR A 409 -19.18 18.18 2.54
C THR A 409 -17.82 18.73 2.09
N GLY A 410 -16.82 18.72 2.97
CA GLY A 410 -15.56 19.42 2.75
C GLY A 410 -14.53 19.25 3.87
N TRP A 411 -13.29 19.63 3.57
CA TRP A 411 -12.16 19.46 4.48
C TRP A 411 -12.25 20.33 5.73
N ASP A 412 -12.65 21.59 5.63
CA ASP A 412 -12.78 22.48 6.80
C ASP A 412 -13.82 21.94 7.80
N ASN A 413 -14.98 21.48 7.30
CA ASN A 413 -15.99 20.84 8.12
C ASN A 413 -15.44 19.57 8.78
N TRP A 414 -14.73 18.73 8.02
CA TRP A 414 -14.13 17.51 8.54
C TRP A 414 -13.08 17.79 9.63
N PHE A 415 -12.19 18.77 9.43
CA PHE A 415 -11.20 19.15 10.44
C PHE A 415 -11.87 19.68 11.71
N SER A 416 -12.97 20.43 11.59
CA SER A 416 -13.68 20.94 12.76
C SER A 416 -14.25 19.81 13.64
N HIS A 417 -14.79 18.74 13.04
CA HIS A 417 -15.29 17.56 13.75
C HIS A 417 -14.21 16.74 14.46
N LEU A 418 -12.92 16.88 14.10
CA LEU A 418 -11.84 16.24 14.84
C LEU A 418 -11.66 16.77 16.27
N ARG A 419 -12.17 17.96 16.57
CA ARG A 419 -12.10 18.57 17.90
C ARG A 419 -13.18 18.05 18.86
N GLU A 420 -14.25 17.48 18.32
CA GLU A 420 -15.38 17.00 19.10
C GLU A 420 -15.01 15.69 19.83
N PRO A 421 -15.21 15.61 21.15
CA PRO A 421 -14.72 14.47 21.95
C PRO A 421 -15.45 13.16 21.65
N ASP A 422 -16.72 13.22 21.25
CA ASP A 422 -17.61 12.05 21.06
C ASP A 422 -17.67 11.56 19.60
N THR A 423 -16.84 12.11 18.71
CA THR A 423 -16.90 11.78 17.28
C THR A 423 -16.39 10.38 16.98
N ASP A 424 -17.17 9.61 16.21
CA ASP A 424 -16.74 8.33 15.67
C ASP A 424 -15.68 8.54 14.57
N ARG A 425 -14.41 8.37 14.96
CA ARG A 425 -13.24 8.52 14.09
C ARG A 425 -13.23 7.50 12.95
N ASN A 426 -13.77 6.30 13.15
CA ASN A 426 -13.83 5.30 12.09
C ASN A 426 -14.86 5.72 11.03
N ALA A 427 -16.00 6.26 11.45
CA ALA A 427 -16.99 6.83 10.53
C ALA A 427 -16.42 8.03 9.75
N LEU A 428 -15.69 8.94 10.43
CA LEU A 428 -14.99 10.05 9.77
C LEU A 428 -14.00 9.56 8.71
N MET A 429 -13.21 8.54 9.03
CA MET A 429 -12.24 7.98 8.08
C MET A 429 -12.90 7.27 6.90
N GLN A 430 -14.06 6.64 7.11
CA GLN A 430 -14.84 6.06 6.00
C GLN A 430 -15.36 7.13 5.05
N ILE A 431 -15.84 8.26 5.58
CA ILE A 431 -16.28 9.40 4.76
C ILE A 431 -15.12 9.92 3.92
N VAL A 432 -13.92 10.05 4.51
CA VAL A 432 -12.72 10.48 3.78
C VAL A 432 -12.39 9.52 2.65
N ALA A 433 -12.32 8.22 2.92
CA ALA A 433 -11.98 7.24 1.89
C ALA A 433 -12.98 7.17 0.74
N LEU A 434 -14.27 7.38 1.03
CA LEU A 434 -15.34 7.23 0.04
C LEU A 434 -15.61 8.51 -0.77
N GLU A 435 -15.58 9.68 -0.13
CA GLU A 435 -16.12 10.91 -0.74
C GLU A 435 -15.11 12.05 -0.88
N SER A 436 -14.01 12.08 -0.12
CA SER A 436 -13.13 13.27 -0.04
C SER A 436 -12.53 13.71 -1.38
N GLU A 437 -12.30 12.78 -2.30
CA GLU A 437 -11.74 13.06 -3.63
C GLU A 437 -12.63 13.96 -4.50
N HIS A 438 -13.88 14.16 -4.11
CA HIS A 438 -14.89 14.93 -4.85
C HIS A 438 -15.33 16.19 -4.10
N TRP A 439 -14.74 16.48 -2.94
CA TRP A 439 -15.04 17.71 -2.23
C TRP A 439 -14.54 18.94 -3.02
N PRO A 440 -15.29 20.05 -3.03
CA PRO A 440 -14.93 21.21 -3.82
C PRO A 440 -13.70 21.90 -3.25
N ALA A 441 -12.86 22.49 -4.11
CA ALA A 441 -11.67 23.25 -3.72
C ALA A 441 -11.98 24.38 -2.72
N THR A 442 -13.17 24.99 -2.82
CA THR A 442 -13.64 26.06 -1.93
C THR A 442 -13.93 25.61 -0.50
N SER A 443 -13.95 24.30 -0.24
CA SER A 443 -14.22 23.73 1.08
C SER A 443 -13.00 23.64 2.01
N PHE A 444 -11.86 24.17 1.57
CA PHE A 444 -10.63 24.20 2.34
C PHE A 444 -10.04 25.61 2.35
N GLN A 445 -9.72 26.09 3.54
CA GLN A 445 -8.94 27.31 3.73
C GLN A 445 -7.67 27.02 4.53
N GLU A 446 -6.52 27.26 3.91
CA GLU A 446 -5.22 26.98 4.51
C GLU A 446 -5.02 27.68 5.86
N SER A 447 -5.40 28.96 5.97
CA SER A 447 -5.32 29.71 7.22
C SER A 447 -6.19 29.13 8.33
N ALA A 448 -7.37 28.59 7.99
CA ALA A 448 -8.26 27.97 8.96
C ALA A 448 -7.66 26.67 9.50
N PHE A 449 -7.03 25.87 8.64
CA PHE A 449 -6.33 24.65 9.01
C PHE A 449 -5.13 24.92 9.92
N VAL A 450 -4.26 25.87 9.57
CA VAL A 450 -3.09 26.23 10.40
C VAL A 450 -3.54 26.72 11.77
N HIS A 451 -4.53 27.62 11.82
CA HIS A 451 -5.08 28.12 13.07
C HIS A 451 -5.74 27.00 13.92
N LEU A 452 -6.35 26.01 13.27
CA LEU A 452 -6.94 24.85 13.95
C LEU A 452 -5.88 23.99 14.65
N LEU A 453 -4.70 23.81 14.06
CA LEU A 453 -3.61 23.04 14.67
C LEU A 453 -2.86 23.80 15.77
N GLU A 454 -2.84 25.13 15.73
CA GLU A 454 -2.19 25.96 16.75
C GLU A 454 -3.01 26.09 18.03
N GLN A 455 -4.32 25.93 17.95
CA GLN A 455 -5.21 25.87 19.12
C GLN A 455 -5.20 24.47 19.73
N ASN A 456 -4.94 24.34 21.05
CA ASN A 456 -5.03 23.10 21.87
C ASN A 456 -5.68 21.89 21.18
N PHE A 457 -4.95 21.27 20.24
CA PHE A 457 -5.49 20.23 19.38
C PHE A 457 -5.43 18.91 20.16
N PRO A 458 -6.53 18.14 20.24
CA PRO A 458 -6.55 16.96 21.08
C PRO A 458 -5.52 15.92 20.62
N LEU A 459 -4.67 15.45 21.54
CA LEU A 459 -3.57 14.52 21.23
C LEU A 459 -4.03 13.27 20.47
N HIS A 460 -5.23 12.78 20.76
CA HIS A 460 -5.79 11.60 20.12
C HIS A 460 -6.23 11.83 18.66
N ALA A 461 -6.51 13.08 18.27
CA ALA A 461 -6.97 13.43 16.92
C ALA A 461 -5.82 13.48 15.90
N PHE A 462 -4.57 13.64 16.33
CA PHE A 462 -3.40 13.59 15.45
C PHE A 462 -3.34 12.28 14.67
N SER A 463 -3.67 11.15 15.30
CA SER A 463 -3.69 9.86 14.62
C SER A 463 -4.72 9.79 13.47
N THR A 464 -5.90 10.39 13.65
CA THR A 464 -6.93 10.48 12.61
C THR A 464 -6.50 11.44 11.51
N LEU A 465 -5.93 12.58 11.87
CA LEU A 465 -5.41 13.57 10.92
C LEU A 465 -4.33 12.95 10.02
N ARG A 466 -3.36 12.26 10.63
CA ARG A 466 -2.34 11.48 9.93
C ARG A 466 -2.95 10.47 8.97
N ASN A 467 -3.96 9.72 9.41
CA ASN A 467 -4.60 8.69 8.58
C ASN A 467 -5.37 9.29 7.37
N ALA A 468 -5.81 10.55 7.46
CA ALA A 468 -6.48 11.25 6.37
C ALA A 468 -5.49 11.91 5.37
N MET A 469 -4.22 12.07 5.76
CA MET A 469 -3.18 12.70 4.94
C MET A 469 -3.05 12.13 3.51
N PRO A 470 -3.07 10.80 3.26
CA PRO A 470 -2.98 10.29 1.88
C PRO A 470 -4.11 10.78 0.97
N ALA A 471 -5.35 10.83 1.50
CA ALA A 471 -6.51 11.32 0.76
C ALA A 471 -6.46 12.83 0.55
N PHE A 472 -5.97 13.57 1.56
CA PHE A 472 -5.79 15.01 1.46
C PHE A 472 -4.76 15.40 0.39
N ILE A 473 -3.60 14.71 0.34
CA ILE A 473 -2.57 14.98 -0.68
C ILE A 473 -3.09 14.67 -2.09
N GLU A 474 -3.79 13.54 -2.28
CA GLU A 474 -4.41 13.19 -3.55
C GLU A 474 -5.44 14.26 -3.99
N TRP A 475 -6.25 14.73 -3.05
CA TRP A 475 -7.24 15.78 -3.29
C TRP A 475 -6.59 17.12 -3.69
N LEU A 476 -5.49 17.52 -3.04
CA LEU A 476 -4.71 18.72 -3.42
C LEU A 476 -4.20 18.60 -4.85
N GLY A 477 -3.63 17.44 -5.21
CA GLY A 477 -3.11 17.18 -6.54
C GLY A 477 -4.20 17.26 -7.62
N LYS A 478 -5.39 16.68 -7.36
CA LYS A 478 -6.54 16.72 -8.28
C LYS A 478 -7.07 18.14 -8.50
N ASN A 479 -7.11 18.95 -7.45
CA ASN A 479 -7.57 20.35 -7.51
C ASN A 479 -6.45 21.34 -7.87
N GLN A 480 -5.22 20.85 -8.12
CA GLN A 480 -4.04 21.66 -8.44
C GLN A 480 -3.76 22.76 -7.40
N LEU A 481 -4.03 22.46 -6.12
CA LEU A 481 -3.80 23.38 -5.01
C LEU A 481 -2.37 23.23 -4.50
N GLN A 482 -1.70 24.37 -4.28
CA GLN A 482 -0.38 24.44 -3.68
C GLN A 482 -0.48 25.09 -2.31
N LEU A 483 0.07 24.44 -1.29
CA LEU A 483 0.13 24.95 0.08
C LEU A 483 1.47 25.65 0.34
N GLN A 484 1.48 26.51 1.35
CA GLN A 484 2.69 27.15 1.87
C GLN A 484 3.60 26.12 2.57
N SER A 485 4.90 26.40 2.56
CA SER A 485 5.93 25.63 3.28
C SER A 485 5.58 25.44 4.76
N ALA A 486 5.13 26.50 5.42
CA ALA A 486 4.73 26.47 6.83
C ALA A 486 3.61 25.45 7.12
N THR A 487 2.67 25.24 6.20
CA THR A 487 1.58 24.28 6.36
C THR A 487 2.09 22.84 6.25
N TRP A 488 3.05 22.57 5.36
CA TRP A 488 3.70 21.27 5.29
C TRP A 488 4.54 20.96 6.52
N LEU A 489 5.15 21.96 7.17
CA LEU A 489 5.81 21.77 8.47
C LEU A 489 4.83 21.29 9.54
N LYS A 490 3.60 21.80 9.56
CA LYS A 490 2.57 21.30 10.49
C LYS A 490 2.23 19.83 10.20
N TRP A 491 2.15 19.42 8.93
CA TRP A 491 1.96 18.01 8.58
C TRP A 491 3.14 17.11 8.98
N LEU A 492 4.37 17.60 8.82
CA LEU A 492 5.56 16.89 9.29
C LEU A 492 5.58 16.77 10.83
N ASP A 493 5.14 17.80 11.55
CA ASP A 493 5.00 17.76 13.01
C ASP A 493 3.99 16.69 13.46
N VAL A 494 2.84 16.61 12.79
CA VAL A 494 1.84 15.55 13.03
C VAL A 494 2.46 14.14 12.90
N LEU A 495 3.31 13.92 11.88
CA LEU A 495 4.02 12.66 11.69
C LEU A 495 5.12 12.46 12.75
N ALA A 496 5.85 13.51 13.11
CA ALA A 496 6.91 13.47 14.12
C ALA A 496 6.37 13.28 15.55
N MET A 497 5.08 13.53 15.80
CA MET A 497 4.44 13.25 17.09
C MET A 497 4.08 11.77 17.30
N GLU A 498 4.10 10.95 16.25
CA GLU A 498 3.74 9.53 16.33
C GLU A 498 4.80 8.70 17.06
N GLN A 499 4.37 7.89 18.03
CA GLN A 499 5.28 7.05 18.84
C GLN A 499 5.87 5.88 18.05
N SER A 500 5.16 5.42 17.02
CA SER A 500 5.59 4.33 16.14
C SER A 500 5.49 4.78 14.68
N VAL A 501 6.58 4.67 13.94
CA VAL A 501 6.66 5.08 12.53
C VAL A 501 6.61 3.83 11.64
N SER A 502 5.60 3.72 10.78
CA SER A 502 5.48 2.67 9.78
C SER A 502 6.14 3.07 8.46
N GLN A 503 6.27 2.11 7.53
CA GLN A 503 6.74 2.39 6.17
C GLN A 503 5.86 3.45 5.46
N THR A 504 4.55 3.40 5.70
CA THR A 504 3.59 4.40 5.23
C THR A 504 3.90 5.80 5.75
N ASP A 505 4.29 5.94 7.03
CA ASP A 505 4.65 7.24 7.60
C ASP A 505 5.86 7.86 6.90
N VAL A 506 6.89 7.05 6.62
CA VAL A 506 8.08 7.53 5.89
C VAL A 506 7.71 7.94 4.46
N LYS A 507 6.83 7.19 3.79
CA LYS A 507 6.30 7.56 2.47
C LYS A 507 5.49 8.86 2.51
N LEU A 508 4.66 9.06 3.53
CA LEU A 508 3.90 10.30 3.73
C LEU A 508 4.81 11.49 4.02
N ALA A 509 5.84 11.31 4.84
CA ALA A 509 6.86 12.32 5.09
C ALA A 509 7.60 12.68 3.79
N THR A 510 7.93 11.69 2.97
CA THR A 510 8.56 11.87 1.64
C THR A 510 7.65 12.69 0.71
N MET A 511 6.35 12.38 0.65
CA MET A 511 5.38 13.14 -0.15
C MET A 511 5.18 14.58 0.35
N ALA A 512 5.09 14.79 1.68
CA ALA A 512 5.02 16.13 2.26
C ALA A 512 6.30 16.93 1.96
N MET A 513 7.46 16.29 2.04
CA MET A 513 8.74 16.93 1.77
C MET A 513 8.88 17.31 0.30
N ASP A 514 8.43 16.47 -0.64
CA ASP A 514 8.39 16.80 -2.08
C ASP A 514 7.59 18.09 -2.32
N HIS A 515 6.39 18.20 -1.76
CA HIS A 515 5.58 19.42 -1.87
C HIS A 515 6.20 20.63 -1.15
N PHE A 516 6.80 20.43 0.03
CA PHE A 516 7.49 21.48 0.77
C PHE A 516 8.67 22.06 -0.02
N LEU A 517 9.51 21.20 -0.60
CA LEU A 517 10.70 21.60 -1.36
C LEU A 517 10.38 22.25 -2.72
N GLN A 518 9.21 21.97 -3.29
CA GLN A 518 8.71 22.66 -4.50
C GLN A 518 8.27 24.11 -4.20
N GLY A 519 8.01 24.45 -2.94
CA GLY A 519 7.61 25.79 -2.49
C GLY A 519 8.78 26.75 -2.28
N SER A 520 8.46 27.99 -1.89
CA SER A 520 9.47 28.96 -1.44
C SER A 520 9.81 28.69 0.02
N VAL A 521 10.98 28.08 0.26
CA VAL A 521 11.41 27.65 1.60
C VAL A 521 12.47 28.60 2.16
N SER A 522 12.24 29.12 3.36
CA SER A 522 13.26 29.86 4.12
C SER A 522 14.27 28.91 4.77
N GLN A 523 15.46 29.43 5.11
CA GLN A 523 16.49 28.64 5.79
C GLN A 523 16.00 28.10 7.15
N GLU A 524 15.21 28.88 7.89
CA GLU A 524 14.66 28.47 9.19
C GLU A 524 13.65 27.31 9.03
N GLU A 525 12.72 27.42 8.08
CA GLU A 525 11.75 26.35 7.78
C GLU A 525 12.48 25.08 7.32
N TYR A 526 13.52 25.21 6.50
CA TYR A 526 14.35 24.09 6.06
C TYR A 526 15.00 23.36 7.23
N GLN A 527 15.60 24.10 8.18
CA GLN A 527 16.20 23.53 9.38
C GLN A 527 15.17 22.84 10.29
N GLN A 528 14.00 23.46 10.46
CA GLN A 528 12.89 22.87 11.21
C GLN A 528 12.41 21.55 10.60
N SER A 529 12.25 21.50 9.26
CA SER A 529 11.89 20.26 8.56
C SER A 529 12.91 19.15 8.79
N GLY A 530 14.21 19.48 8.78
CA GLY A 530 15.27 18.53 9.05
C GLY A 530 15.21 17.95 10.45
N ALA A 531 15.01 18.78 11.47
CA ALA A 531 14.87 18.31 12.86
C ALA A 531 13.65 17.38 13.03
N MET A 532 12.52 17.68 12.39
CA MET A 532 11.33 16.80 12.41
C MET A 532 11.61 15.46 11.72
N LEU A 533 12.30 15.50 10.57
CA LEU A 533 12.66 14.29 9.82
C LEU A 533 13.67 13.43 10.57
N GLU A 534 14.64 14.01 11.28
CA GLU A 534 15.56 13.24 12.14
C GLU A 534 14.80 12.41 13.18
N LEU A 535 13.79 12.99 13.84
CA LEU A 535 12.92 12.25 14.78
C LEU A 535 12.17 11.11 14.09
N ILE A 536 11.69 11.32 12.86
CA ILE A 536 11.01 10.29 12.07
C ILE A 536 11.99 9.18 11.69
N ILE A 537 13.20 9.51 11.23
CA ILE A 537 14.25 8.57 10.81
C ILE A 537 14.72 7.70 11.98
N GLU A 538 15.00 8.31 13.14
CA GLU A 538 15.38 7.59 14.36
C GLU A 538 14.35 6.52 14.72
N ARG A 539 13.06 6.86 14.64
CA ARG A 539 11.96 5.92 14.92
C ARG A 539 11.67 4.94 13.78
N ALA A 540 12.10 5.25 12.55
CA ALA A 540 11.88 4.45 11.35
C ALA A 540 13.03 3.47 11.05
N SER A 541 14.05 3.37 11.90
CA SER A 541 15.27 2.56 11.68
C SER A 541 15.00 1.05 11.60
N SER A 542 14.47 0.60 10.46
CA SER A 542 14.17 -0.80 10.14
C SER A 542 14.46 -1.08 8.67
N PHE A 543 14.85 -2.32 8.34
CA PHE A 543 15.23 -2.73 6.98
C PHE A 543 14.14 -2.41 5.95
N ARG A 544 12.87 -2.54 6.33
CA ARG A 544 11.71 -2.29 5.47
C ARG A 544 11.58 -0.83 5.01
N ASN A 545 12.09 0.11 5.81
CA ASN A 545 11.96 1.54 5.54
C ASN A 545 13.11 2.10 4.70
N LEU A 546 14.20 1.33 4.52
CA LEU A 546 15.41 1.79 3.87
C LEU A 546 15.20 2.34 2.43
N PRO A 547 14.38 1.72 1.56
CA PRO A 547 14.10 2.30 0.25
C PRO A 547 13.44 3.68 0.33
N ALA A 548 12.45 3.86 1.22
CA ALA A 548 11.75 5.13 1.39
C ALA A 548 12.67 6.21 2.01
N LEU A 549 13.57 5.82 2.91
CA LEU A 549 14.59 6.72 3.45
C LEU A 549 15.58 7.18 2.37
N GLY A 550 15.96 6.28 1.47
CA GLY A 550 16.78 6.62 0.30
C GLY A 550 16.07 7.63 -0.60
N GLU A 551 14.79 7.40 -0.92
CA GLU A 551 13.97 8.34 -1.71
C GLU A 551 13.87 9.71 -1.05
N LEU A 552 13.72 9.77 0.27
CA LEU A 552 13.70 11.04 1.01
C LEU A 552 15.01 11.82 0.83
N ILE A 553 16.17 11.17 0.97
CA ILE A 553 17.48 11.82 0.75
C ILE A 553 17.64 12.27 -0.71
N GLU A 554 17.16 11.48 -1.67
CA GLU A 554 17.16 11.85 -3.08
C GLU A 554 16.41 13.15 -3.36
N LEU A 555 15.27 13.39 -2.70
CA LEU A 555 14.52 14.64 -2.85
C LEU A 555 15.34 15.86 -2.45
N PHE A 556 16.10 15.78 -1.36
CA PHE A 556 16.98 16.87 -0.93
C PHE A 556 18.13 17.13 -1.89
N LEU A 557 18.65 16.08 -2.54
CA LEU A 557 19.70 16.21 -3.55
C LEU A 557 19.18 16.85 -4.86
N ASP A 558 17.89 16.69 -5.14
CA ASP A 558 17.25 17.25 -6.35
C ASP A 558 16.75 18.68 -6.15
N ALA A 559 16.45 19.07 -4.92
CA ALA A 559 16.01 20.41 -4.57
C ALA A 559 17.18 21.39 -4.33
N PRO A 560 16.96 22.72 -4.48
CA PRO A 560 17.95 23.72 -4.09
C PRO A 560 18.30 23.61 -2.60
N VAL A 561 19.58 23.35 -2.30
CA VAL A 561 20.05 23.19 -0.92
C VAL A 561 20.11 24.56 -0.23
N GLN A 562 19.24 24.79 0.76
CA GLN A 562 19.22 26.00 1.59
C GLN A 562 20.25 25.94 2.72
N ASP A 563 20.40 24.77 3.36
CA ASP A 563 21.39 24.52 4.39
C ASP A 563 22.04 23.14 4.22
N ARG A 564 23.34 23.13 3.94
CA ARG A 564 24.13 21.91 3.78
C ARG A 564 24.29 21.14 5.10
N ALA A 565 24.29 21.84 6.24
CA ALA A 565 24.46 21.20 7.54
C ALA A 565 23.27 20.29 7.87
N THR A 566 22.04 20.75 7.61
CA THR A 566 20.82 19.95 7.81
C THR A 566 20.81 18.70 6.95
N LEU A 567 21.14 18.80 5.65
CA LEU A 567 21.22 17.65 4.75
C LEU A 567 22.28 16.64 5.22
N THR A 568 23.42 17.16 5.69
CA THR A 568 24.51 16.33 6.21
C THR A 568 24.07 15.57 7.47
N SER A 569 23.39 16.25 8.40
CA SER A 569 22.88 15.64 9.63
C SER A 569 21.85 14.54 9.36
N LEU A 570 20.88 14.81 8.47
CA LEU A 570 19.91 13.81 8.01
C LEU A 570 20.57 12.58 7.40
N TRP A 571 21.56 12.78 6.52
CA TRP A 571 22.29 11.68 5.91
C TRP A 571 23.05 10.86 6.95
N LEU A 572 23.73 11.50 7.90
CA LEU A 572 24.49 10.78 8.94
C LEU A 572 23.57 9.91 9.81
N SER A 573 22.34 10.34 10.08
CA SER A 573 21.33 9.52 10.75
C SER A 573 20.96 8.27 9.95
N VAL A 574 20.74 8.42 8.64
CA VAL A 574 20.49 7.27 7.73
C VAL A 574 21.71 6.36 7.63
N GLN A 575 22.91 6.93 7.46
CA GLN A 575 24.17 6.20 7.34
C GLN A 575 24.48 5.37 8.59
N SER A 576 24.24 5.93 9.78
CA SER A 576 24.40 5.22 11.06
C SER A 576 23.56 3.95 11.11
N PHE A 577 22.28 4.05 10.71
CA PHE A 577 21.39 2.90 10.60
C PHE A 577 21.89 1.89 9.54
N VAL A 578 22.24 2.36 8.35
CA VAL A 578 22.72 1.54 7.23
C VAL A 578 23.98 0.76 7.59
N ASN A 579 24.93 1.37 8.30
CA ASN A 579 26.14 0.70 8.80
C ASN A 579 25.82 -0.49 9.70
N GLY A 580 24.79 -0.38 10.54
CA GLY A 580 24.37 -1.47 11.44
C GLY A 580 23.76 -2.68 10.72
N VAL A 581 23.30 -2.51 9.47
CA VAL A 581 22.65 -3.57 8.68
C VAL A 581 23.39 -3.91 7.39
N TRP A 582 24.56 -3.32 7.15
CA TRP A 582 25.28 -3.35 5.86
C TRP A 582 25.47 -4.75 5.30
N GLU A 583 25.93 -5.70 6.13
CA GLU A 583 26.20 -7.08 5.72
C GLU A 583 24.95 -7.85 5.27
N ARG A 584 23.75 -7.36 5.59
CA ARG A 584 22.46 -7.97 5.24
C ARG A 584 21.81 -7.32 4.01
N LEU A 585 22.36 -6.23 3.50
CA LEU A 585 21.79 -5.50 2.37
C LEU A 585 22.15 -6.22 1.06
N ASP A 586 21.22 -6.22 0.10
CA ASP A 586 21.52 -6.71 -1.24
C ASP A 586 22.50 -5.77 -1.97
N PRO A 587 23.28 -6.27 -2.95
CA PRO A 587 24.27 -5.47 -3.67
C PRO A 587 23.69 -4.21 -4.35
N THR A 588 22.43 -4.24 -4.78
CA THR A 588 21.77 -3.10 -5.41
C THR A 588 21.55 -1.99 -4.39
N THR A 589 21.00 -2.33 -3.23
CA THR A 589 20.80 -1.39 -2.12
C THR A 589 22.13 -0.82 -1.62
N CYS A 590 23.18 -1.65 -1.49
CA CYS A 590 24.53 -1.16 -1.18
C CYS A 590 25.03 -0.11 -2.18
N THR A 591 24.82 -0.36 -3.47
CA THR A 591 25.19 0.57 -4.55
C THR A 591 24.42 1.88 -4.45
N VAL A 592 23.11 1.84 -4.16
CA VAL A 592 22.28 3.04 -3.92
C VAL A 592 22.85 3.85 -2.76
N MET A 593 23.13 3.22 -1.61
CA MET A 593 23.60 3.92 -0.42
C MET A 593 24.97 4.57 -0.61
N ARG A 594 25.92 3.92 -1.31
CA ARG A 594 27.22 4.52 -1.66
C ARG A 594 27.07 5.76 -2.56
N ASN A 595 26.17 5.68 -3.56
CA ASN A 595 25.89 6.82 -4.44
C ASN A 595 25.25 7.99 -3.68
N LEU A 596 24.33 7.72 -2.75
CA LEU A 596 23.74 8.75 -1.90
C LEU A 596 24.78 9.41 -0.98
N ALA A 597 25.69 8.62 -0.38
CA ALA A 597 26.80 9.15 0.42
C ALA A 597 27.64 10.14 -0.38
N THR A 598 28.02 9.73 -1.61
CA THR A 598 28.81 10.56 -2.53
C THR A 598 28.06 11.83 -2.91
N GLY A 599 26.75 11.74 -3.15
CA GLY A 599 25.90 12.88 -3.48
C GLY A 599 25.79 13.91 -2.35
N VAL A 600 25.75 13.45 -1.09
CA VAL A 600 25.60 14.33 0.09
C VAL A 600 26.94 14.90 0.55
N LEU A 601 27.95 14.04 0.72
CA LEU A 601 29.22 14.36 1.38
C LEU A 601 30.39 14.60 0.40
N GLY A 602 30.23 14.23 -0.88
CA GLY A 602 31.26 14.34 -1.91
C GLY A 602 32.05 13.06 -2.16
N GLU A 603 33.00 13.12 -3.10
CA GLU A 603 33.87 11.99 -3.45
C GLU A 603 34.65 11.47 -2.23
N GLY A 604 34.74 10.15 -2.10
CA GLY A 604 35.40 9.47 -0.99
C GLY A 604 34.46 9.08 0.14
N ALA A 605 33.23 9.61 0.18
CA ALA A 605 32.23 9.27 1.20
C ALA A 605 31.74 7.81 1.13
N GLU A 606 31.84 7.17 -0.03
CA GLU A 606 31.54 5.75 -0.24
C GLU A 606 32.41 4.82 0.63
N HIS A 607 33.60 5.27 1.05
CA HIS A 607 34.49 4.53 1.94
C HIS A 607 34.00 4.48 3.40
N ALA A 608 32.95 5.23 3.74
CA ALA A 608 32.29 5.10 5.03
C ALA A 608 31.62 3.72 5.21
N PHE A 609 31.39 3.01 4.10
CA PHE A 609 30.83 1.67 4.09
C PHE A 609 31.90 0.59 3.83
N PRO A 610 31.75 -0.63 4.38
CA PRO A 610 32.64 -1.74 4.07
C PRO A 610 32.77 -1.99 2.56
N ALA A 611 33.99 -2.25 2.10
CA ALA A 611 34.21 -2.81 0.77
C ALA A 611 33.54 -4.19 0.68
N GLU A 612 32.97 -4.51 -0.48
CA GLU A 612 32.51 -5.88 -0.73
C GLU A 612 33.73 -6.80 -0.59
N GLN A 613 33.66 -7.75 0.35
CA GLN A 613 34.64 -8.82 0.39
C GLN A 613 34.49 -9.58 -0.93
N ASP A 614 35.58 -9.75 -1.67
CA ASP A 614 35.70 -10.71 -2.77
C ASP A 614 35.50 -12.14 -2.24
N ASN A 615 34.32 -12.48 -1.73
CA ASN A 615 33.92 -13.85 -1.50
C ASN A 615 33.45 -14.43 -2.84
N CYS A 616 34.36 -14.44 -3.81
CA CYS A 616 34.33 -15.37 -4.93
C CYS A 616 34.70 -16.76 -4.39
N THR A 617 33.80 -17.37 -3.64
CA THR A 617 33.66 -18.82 -3.65
C THR A 617 32.67 -19.16 -4.74
N VAL A 618 33.12 -19.96 -5.70
CA VAL A 618 32.65 -20.14 -7.07
C VAL A 618 31.30 -20.89 -7.19
N ASP A 619 30.42 -20.88 -6.19
CA ASP A 619 29.16 -21.66 -6.22
C ASP A 619 27.91 -20.80 -5.96
N ALA A 620 27.72 -19.74 -6.74
CA ALA A 620 26.40 -19.13 -6.98
C ALA A 620 26.32 -18.65 -8.44
N GLU A 621 25.73 -19.46 -9.32
CA GLU A 621 25.26 -19.00 -10.63
C GLU A 621 24.11 -17.99 -10.43
N ASP A 622 24.42 -16.70 -10.24
CA ASP A 622 23.47 -15.58 -10.40
C ASP A 622 24.23 -14.25 -10.65
N GLY A 623 25.19 -14.28 -11.58
CA GLY A 623 25.79 -13.06 -12.10
C GLY A 623 24.78 -12.27 -12.94
N LEU A 624 24.69 -10.95 -12.74
CA LEU A 624 23.93 -10.07 -13.63
C LEU A 624 24.37 -10.31 -15.09
N PRO A 625 23.43 -10.40 -16.05
CA PRO A 625 23.79 -10.76 -17.41
C PRO A 625 24.55 -9.64 -18.12
N ASP A 626 25.37 -10.02 -19.09
CA ASP A 626 26.02 -9.07 -19.99
C ASP A 626 24.98 -8.44 -20.93
N LEU A 627 24.82 -7.12 -20.80
CA LEU A 627 23.90 -6.31 -21.59
C LEU A 627 24.65 -5.34 -22.52
N SER A 628 25.94 -5.57 -22.77
CA SER A 628 26.75 -4.67 -23.59
C SER A 628 26.11 -4.37 -24.95
N GLY A 629 25.99 -3.07 -25.28
CA GLY A 629 25.35 -2.59 -26.50
C GLY A 629 23.84 -2.38 -26.41
N ALA A 630 23.17 -2.84 -25.35
CA ALA A 630 21.74 -2.61 -25.15
C ALA A 630 21.42 -1.13 -24.92
N ARG A 631 20.27 -0.69 -25.45
CA ARG A 631 19.72 0.66 -25.27
C ARG A 631 18.64 0.63 -24.20
N VAL A 632 18.86 1.35 -23.12
CA VAL A 632 17.89 1.51 -22.03
C VAL A 632 17.36 2.93 -22.06
N ALA A 633 16.04 3.10 -22.09
CA ALA A 633 15.40 4.41 -21.94
C ALA A 633 14.74 4.51 -20.56
N ILE A 634 14.90 5.66 -19.90
CA ILE A 634 14.25 5.99 -18.62
C ILE A 634 13.34 7.20 -18.83
N TYR A 635 12.06 7.04 -18.56
CA TYR A 635 11.12 8.14 -18.46
C TYR A 635 10.76 8.41 -17.00
N SER A 636 10.95 9.65 -16.53
CA SER A 636 10.52 10.13 -15.22
C SER A 636 10.38 11.65 -15.22
N LEU A 637 9.38 12.19 -14.51
CA LEU A 637 9.33 13.64 -14.25
C LEU A 637 10.34 14.07 -13.16
N THR A 638 10.87 13.13 -12.38
CA THR A 638 11.93 13.37 -11.40
C THR A 638 13.29 13.24 -12.11
N GLU A 639 13.73 14.30 -12.77
CA GLU A 639 14.93 14.27 -13.63
C GLU A 639 16.21 13.88 -12.87
N GLY A 640 16.34 14.32 -11.61
CA GLY A 640 17.48 13.99 -10.77
C GLY A 640 17.58 12.50 -10.45
N ALA A 641 16.47 11.87 -10.05
CA ALA A 641 16.37 10.43 -9.89
C ALA A 641 16.71 9.65 -11.18
N ALA A 642 16.18 10.08 -12.34
CA ALA A 642 16.50 9.43 -13.62
C ALA A 642 17.99 9.54 -14.00
N ARG A 643 18.62 10.68 -13.72
CA ARG A 643 20.05 10.90 -13.96
C ARG A 643 20.93 10.04 -13.05
N ARG A 644 20.59 9.91 -11.76
CA ARG A 644 21.28 8.99 -10.84
C ARG A 644 21.10 7.53 -11.28
N ALA A 645 19.87 7.12 -11.60
CA ALA A 645 19.60 5.77 -12.11
C ALA A 645 20.42 5.47 -13.37
N LYS A 646 20.53 6.43 -14.29
CA LYS A 646 21.40 6.31 -15.46
C LYS A 646 22.86 6.04 -15.07
N GLN A 647 23.46 6.86 -14.22
CA GLN A 647 24.86 6.70 -13.81
C GLN A 647 25.12 5.35 -13.13
N MET A 648 24.16 4.90 -12.31
CA MET A 648 24.26 3.63 -11.61
C MET A 648 24.11 2.44 -12.56
N LEU A 649 23.17 2.48 -13.51
CA LEU A 649 23.01 1.43 -14.51
C LEU A 649 24.23 1.33 -15.43
N GLU A 650 24.82 2.46 -15.83
CA GLU A 650 26.05 2.47 -16.64
C GLU A 650 27.27 1.92 -15.87
N THR A 651 27.28 2.06 -14.54
CA THR A 651 28.28 1.44 -13.65
C THR A 651 28.04 -0.06 -13.48
N LEU A 652 26.79 -0.48 -13.25
CA LEU A 652 26.41 -1.88 -12.99
C LEU A 652 26.49 -2.76 -14.24
N PHE A 653 26.20 -2.21 -15.43
CA PHE A 653 26.22 -2.92 -16.70
C PHE A 653 27.15 -2.22 -17.70
N PRO A 654 28.46 -2.53 -17.67
CA PRO A 654 29.41 -1.91 -18.58
C PRO A 654 29.02 -2.06 -20.05
N GLY A 655 28.94 -0.94 -20.78
CA GLY A 655 28.67 -0.94 -22.23
C GLY A 655 27.20 -0.78 -22.63
N ILE A 656 26.26 -0.66 -21.69
CA ILE A 656 24.89 -0.22 -22.02
C ILE A 656 24.89 1.27 -22.40
N ARG A 657 23.83 1.70 -23.10
CA ARG A 657 23.55 3.13 -23.35
C ARG A 657 22.23 3.51 -22.70
N VAL A 658 22.29 4.41 -21.73
CA VAL A 658 21.08 4.89 -21.04
C VAL A 658 20.70 6.29 -21.53
N GLU A 659 19.46 6.45 -21.98
CA GLU A 659 18.87 7.74 -22.33
C GLU A 659 17.74 8.09 -21.36
N ILE A 660 17.61 9.36 -20.99
CA ILE A 660 16.56 9.83 -20.08
C ILE A 660 15.59 10.79 -20.78
N SER A 661 14.35 10.84 -20.30
CA SER A 661 13.31 11.76 -20.76
C SER A 661 12.38 12.18 -19.61
N HIS A 662 12.06 13.47 -19.57
CA HIS A 662 11.16 14.10 -18.59
C HIS A 662 10.04 14.90 -19.27
N ALA A 663 9.74 14.60 -20.54
CA ALA A 663 8.77 15.38 -21.31
C ALA A 663 7.35 15.26 -20.75
N HIS A 664 6.73 16.38 -20.37
CA HIS A 664 5.34 16.41 -19.89
C HIS A 664 4.30 16.07 -20.98
N THR A 665 4.70 16.07 -22.26
CA THR A 665 3.82 15.82 -23.41
C THR A 665 4.45 14.82 -24.38
N ALA A 666 3.62 14.32 -25.31
CA ALA A 666 4.03 13.41 -26.37
C ALA A 666 4.97 14.10 -27.38
N THR A 667 6.27 14.09 -27.12
CA THR A 667 7.28 14.63 -28.04
C THR A 667 7.78 13.59 -29.03
N ASP A 668 8.18 14.00 -30.23
CA ASP A 668 8.76 13.10 -31.25
C ASP A 668 10.01 12.36 -30.71
N LYS A 669 10.77 13.02 -29.84
CA LYS A 669 11.92 12.43 -29.15
C LYS A 669 11.49 11.26 -28.25
N LEU A 670 10.47 11.45 -27.41
CA LEU A 670 9.95 10.40 -26.51
C LEU A 670 9.39 9.22 -27.30
N VAL A 671 8.65 9.50 -28.38
CA VAL A 671 8.10 8.46 -29.26
C VAL A 671 9.22 7.67 -29.94
N ASN A 672 10.27 8.34 -30.41
CA ASN A 672 11.42 7.67 -31.04
C ASN A 672 12.21 6.83 -30.03
N GLN A 673 12.41 7.32 -28.80
CA GLN A 673 13.03 6.55 -27.71
C GLN A 673 12.21 5.29 -27.40
N ALA A 674 10.87 5.40 -27.34
CA ALA A 674 10.00 4.26 -27.12
C ALA A 674 10.17 3.18 -28.20
N LYS A 675 10.36 3.59 -29.46
CA LYS A 675 10.56 2.68 -30.60
C LYS A 675 11.94 2.02 -30.63
N GLN A 676 12.99 2.74 -30.24
CA GLN A 676 14.38 2.30 -30.45
C GLN A 676 15.05 1.64 -29.25
N ALA A 677 14.53 1.84 -28.04
CA ALA A 677 15.13 1.26 -26.84
C ALA A 677 14.84 -0.24 -26.75
N ASP A 678 15.83 -1.03 -26.34
CA ASP A 678 15.64 -2.46 -26.06
C ASP A 678 14.82 -2.61 -24.76
N TYR A 679 15.18 -1.84 -23.74
CA TYR A 679 14.49 -1.78 -22.45
C TYR A 679 13.96 -0.38 -22.18
N PHE A 680 12.77 -0.28 -21.59
CA PHE A 680 12.16 1.00 -21.31
C PHE A 680 11.59 1.03 -19.89
N ILE A 681 12.24 1.79 -19.01
CA ILE A 681 11.81 2.06 -17.65
C ILE A 681 10.87 3.27 -17.67
N PHE A 682 9.62 3.07 -17.26
CA PHE A 682 8.60 4.11 -17.24
C PHE A 682 8.14 4.36 -15.80
N SER A 683 8.66 5.41 -15.16
CA SER A 683 8.25 5.79 -13.80
C SER A 683 6.85 6.43 -13.83
N ALA A 684 5.83 5.59 -13.69
CA ALA A 684 4.43 5.98 -13.80
C ALA A 684 3.93 6.86 -12.65
N GLY A 685 4.55 6.77 -11.46
CA GLY A 685 4.14 7.51 -10.26
C GLY A 685 4.18 9.03 -10.41
N SER A 686 4.88 9.54 -11.42
CA SER A 686 4.94 10.97 -11.75
C SER A 686 4.48 11.26 -13.19
N ALA A 687 4.12 10.28 -14.00
CA ALA A 687 3.93 10.49 -15.44
C ALA A 687 2.63 11.23 -15.80
N THR A 688 2.67 12.11 -16.80
CA THR A 688 1.45 12.68 -17.39
C THR A 688 0.72 11.64 -18.25
N HIS A 689 -0.61 11.74 -18.31
CA HIS A 689 -1.42 10.87 -19.17
C HIS A 689 -0.99 10.94 -20.65
N GLN A 690 -0.58 12.12 -21.12
CA GLN A 690 -0.14 12.32 -22.51
C GLN A 690 1.14 11.54 -22.83
N ALA A 691 2.14 11.56 -21.93
CA ALA A 691 3.38 10.81 -22.12
C ALA A 691 3.14 9.29 -22.07
N PHE A 692 2.28 8.82 -21.14
CA PHE A 692 1.94 7.41 -21.04
C PHE A 692 1.28 6.87 -22.30
N TYR A 693 0.27 7.55 -22.85
CA TYR A 693 -0.39 7.10 -24.08
C TYR A 693 0.55 7.11 -25.28
N ALA A 694 1.44 8.11 -25.37
CA ALA A 694 2.43 8.17 -26.43
C ALA A 694 3.40 6.98 -26.43
N VAL A 695 3.86 6.55 -25.25
CA VAL A 695 4.80 5.42 -25.12
C VAL A 695 4.08 4.08 -25.25
N SER A 696 2.94 3.89 -24.57
CA SER A 696 2.17 2.64 -24.59
C SER A 696 1.55 2.33 -25.96
N ALA A 697 1.29 3.34 -26.79
CA ALA A 697 0.91 3.15 -28.19
C ALA A 697 2.03 2.52 -29.04
N GLN A 698 3.30 2.68 -28.65
CA GLN A 698 4.45 2.18 -29.41
C GLN A 698 5.00 0.84 -28.88
N ARG A 699 4.87 0.57 -27.57
CA ARG A 699 5.39 -0.67 -26.96
C ARG A 699 4.58 -1.12 -25.74
N ARG A 700 4.62 -2.43 -25.47
CA ARG A 700 3.88 -3.08 -24.35
C ARG A 700 4.77 -3.59 -23.23
N ASN A 701 6.06 -3.80 -23.47
CA ASN A 701 7.05 -4.29 -22.51
C ASN A 701 7.72 -3.14 -21.74
N LEU A 702 6.93 -2.44 -20.93
CA LEU A 702 7.41 -1.35 -20.07
C LEU A 702 7.78 -1.90 -18.69
N ILE A 703 8.90 -1.43 -18.15
CA ILE A 703 9.37 -1.74 -16.80
C ILE A 703 8.86 -0.64 -15.87
N TYR A 704 8.06 -1.02 -14.88
CA TYR A 704 7.44 -0.07 -13.96
C TYR A 704 8.10 -0.14 -12.58
N PRO A 705 8.87 0.88 -12.18
CA PRO A 705 9.37 0.99 -10.81
C PRO A 705 8.23 1.26 -9.83
N ILE A 706 8.36 0.75 -8.61
CA ILE A 706 7.36 0.88 -7.54
C ILE A 706 7.35 2.33 -7.01
N GLY A 707 8.53 2.82 -6.64
CA GLY A 707 8.79 4.21 -6.24
C GLY A 707 9.38 5.09 -7.35
N LYS A 708 9.59 6.37 -7.02
CA LYS A 708 10.05 7.43 -7.93
C LYS A 708 11.57 7.64 -7.91
N GLY A 709 12.26 7.12 -6.90
CA GLY A 709 13.71 7.30 -6.73
C GLY A 709 14.55 6.43 -7.67
N ALA A 710 15.85 6.73 -7.74
CA ALA A 710 16.80 6.00 -8.55
C ALA A 710 16.91 4.53 -8.14
N GLY A 711 16.92 4.25 -6.83
CA GLY A 711 16.96 2.87 -6.32
C GLY A 711 15.81 2.01 -6.83
N SER A 712 14.59 2.54 -6.81
CA SER A 712 13.40 1.84 -7.33
C SER A 712 13.50 1.54 -8.83
N MET A 713 14.02 2.47 -9.64
CA MET A 713 14.25 2.25 -11.07
C MET A 713 15.24 1.12 -11.34
N ILE A 714 16.32 1.05 -10.56
CA ILE A 714 17.36 0.04 -10.71
C ILE A 714 16.85 -1.33 -10.27
N SER A 715 16.21 -1.42 -9.10
CA SER A 715 15.64 -2.68 -8.60
C SER A 715 14.62 -3.25 -9.58
N ALA A 716 13.75 -2.42 -10.15
CA ALA A 716 12.77 -2.86 -11.15
C ALA A 716 13.43 -3.36 -12.45
N PHE A 717 14.50 -2.70 -12.90
CA PHE A 717 15.26 -3.11 -14.07
C PHE A 717 15.96 -4.46 -13.84
N ILE A 718 16.65 -4.62 -12.71
CA ILE A 718 17.35 -5.86 -12.35
C ILE A 718 16.35 -7.02 -12.22
N ALA A 719 15.24 -6.82 -11.50
CA ALA A 719 14.20 -7.83 -11.35
C ALA A 719 13.62 -8.25 -12.71
N TYR A 720 13.37 -7.30 -13.60
CA TYR A 720 12.89 -7.58 -14.96
C TYR A 720 13.89 -8.43 -15.75
N ILE A 721 15.17 -8.09 -15.68
CA ILE A 721 16.24 -8.83 -16.35
C ILE A 721 16.35 -10.25 -15.81
N GLN A 722 16.40 -10.41 -14.48
CA GLN A 722 16.50 -11.72 -13.83
C GLN A 722 15.33 -12.62 -14.21
N GLN A 723 14.10 -12.09 -14.19
CA GLN A 723 12.92 -12.84 -14.61
C GLN A 723 12.96 -13.29 -16.08
N HIS A 724 13.55 -12.49 -16.97
CA HIS A 724 13.57 -12.79 -18.41
C HIS A 724 14.82 -13.57 -18.86
N TYR A 725 15.90 -13.56 -18.08
CA TYR A 725 17.09 -14.39 -18.32
C TYR A 725 16.87 -15.85 -17.89
N SER A 726 16.13 -16.10 -16.81
CA SER A 726 15.81 -17.46 -16.33
C SER A 726 14.88 -18.26 -17.26
N VAL A 727 14.26 -17.62 -18.26
CA VAL A 727 13.37 -18.27 -19.24
C VAL A 727 14.11 -18.70 -20.51
N ILE A 728 15.37 -18.28 -20.70
CA ILE A 728 16.18 -18.54 -21.90
C ILE A 728 17.20 -19.69 -21.66
N LYS A 729 17.34 -20.19 -20.42
CA LYS A 729 18.13 -21.39 -20.09
C LYS A 729 17.29 -22.66 -20.18
#